data_AF-A0A5D3WNL6-F1
#
_entry.id   AF-A0A5D3WNL6-F1
#
_cell.length_a   1.000
_cell.length_b   1.000
_cell.length_c   1.000
_cell.angle_alpha   90.00
_cell.angle_beta   90.00
_cell.angle_gamma   90.00
#
_symmetry.space_group_name_H-M   'P 1'
#
loop_
_entity.id
_entity.type
_entity.pdbx_description
1 polymer ?
#
loop_
_entity_poly.entity_id
_entity_poly.type
_entity_poly.pdbx_seq_one_letter_code
_entity_poly.pdbx_strand_id
1 'polypeptide(L)'
;MFKHLISWLMTAGLLLVLAACGGGGSSTSSGTTGLTASTSGIAVDPYIVGAVFEEIADDGVTVLQRASTPSDEQGRFSFARPLTAGSIVRIKVSQRGNHGLTPYTGMVKARVPQGANGDLVVSPLTTLVANGASEDEVVQLCRNAGIAITANQINDDPMAPLAGTGSVSDTQLALLQASMTVNAVLEAKNNFDLTPADLTTGTDQSLVTEMADAIRTMLNARQIDQLASSLASDPNLTGPVLLDDIILAMVEQTHTLVNQAKTGMQNGGIQPGDLTGQMQTVMNQLPQTVKDIAMQRQGGGMQPDGAALYASNCAACHGSLASTGKPGRTASQIQSAIDGNIGGMGYLSTLTAAEVQAIADSLQTGIGGNSGGGDNAGSGTTQPDGATLYASNCAACHGNLASTGKPGRTASQIQSAIDGNIGGMGYLSTLTAAEVQAIADALPAGSGGNAGGGNSNTPPDGIALYNSECAGCHGNLANSSKAGRTASQIQSAIDGNVGGMGYLSTLTAAEVQAIADALPAGSGGNTGGGNGGGTTQPDGATLYANNCASCHGSLASSSKAGRTASQIQSAIDGNIGGMGYLSTLTAAEVQAIADALPAGSGGNTGGNYSDCTACHGQPPNGNTSPNTAGAHAAHKALPGVGTDCAVCHTGANHNGQVDLGFPAAYDAQGGVATDNLNGTCSNIICHGGRTTPDWWSGSINVDSQCTSCHAAGTSQYNSYNSGKHTKHISKGYACTDCHNTAKMGNHFGDLTTPAFETDPAATIGGGSTRVGSYDGKNCSNIQCHGGKSW
;
A
#
# COMPACT_ATOMS: atom_id res chain seq x y z
N MET A 1 49.35 44.93 0.76
CA MET A 1 48.54 46.07 0.26
C MET A 1 48.46 46.01 -1.26
N PHE A 2 47.65 45.11 -1.83
CA PHE A 2 47.48 45.03 -3.28
C PHE A 2 45.99 44.78 -3.55
N LYS A 3 45.23 45.86 -3.72
CA LYS A 3 43.80 45.84 -3.96
C LYS A 3 43.44 46.89 -5.01
N HIS A 4 42.48 46.50 -5.86
CA HIS A 4 41.65 47.31 -6.76
C HIS A 4 42.11 47.49 -8.21
N LEU A 5 42.06 46.40 -8.98
CA LEU A 5 41.72 46.39 -10.40
C LEU A 5 41.18 45.00 -10.76
N ILE A 6 40.22 44.92 -11.68
CA ILE A 6 39.49 43.73 -12.17
C ILE A 6 38.15 43.51 -11.44
N SER A 7 37.15 44.33 -11.77
CA SER A 7 35.72 44.03 -11.60
C SER A 7 34.89 44.98 -12.48
N TRP A 8 35.03 44.89 -13.80
CA TRP A 8 34.16 45.57 -14.78
C TRP A 8 34.25 44.83 -16.12
N LEU A 9 33.40 43.81 -16.32
CA LEU A 9 33.06 43.24 -17.65
C LEU A 9 32.00 42.13 -17.49
N MET A 10 30.74 42.48 -17.26
CA MET A 10 29.56 41.64 -17.56
C MET A 10 28.28 42.48 -17.42
N THR A 11 27.84 43.13 -18.49
CA THR A 11 26.42 43.42 -18.81
C THR A 11 26.30 44.17 -20.14
N ALA A 12 25.25 43.84 -20.91
CA ALA A 12 24.76 44.44 -22.17
C ALA A 12 25.25 43.80 -23.48
N GLY A 13 24.36 43.04 -24.12
CA GLY A 13 24.52 42.52 -25.48
C GLY A 13 23.37 41.59 -25.91
N LEU A 14 22.12 42.07 -25.85
CA LEU A 14 20.92 41.40 -26.35
C LEU A 14 20.37 42.19 -27.56
N LEU A 15 20.10 41.50 -28.68
CA LEU A 15 19.13 41.77 -29.78
C LEU A 15 19.67 41.69 -31.22
N LEU A 16 18.83 41.06 -32.06
CA LEU A 16 18.81 40.87 -33.53
C LEU A 16 19.58 39.67 -34.11
N VAL A 17 18.86 38.64 -34.56
CA VAL A 17 18.51 38.41 -35.99
C VAL A 17 17.34 37.39 -36.08
N LEU A 18 16.29 37.74 -36.82
CA LEU A 18 15.22 36.85 -37.29
C LEU A 18 15.53 36.30 -38.70
N ALA A 19 15.10 35.05 -38.91
CA ALA A 19 14.53 34.44 -40.12
C ALA A 19 15.29 34.45 -41.47
N ALA A 20 15.68 33.25 -41.92
CA ALA A 20 15.68 32.89 -43.34
C ALA A 20 15.41 31.37 -43.52
N CYS A 21 14.30 31.07 -44.20
CA CYS A 21 13.96 29.79 -44.80
C CYS A 21 14.68 29.69 -46.17
N GLY A 22 15.14 28.49 -46.56
CA GLY A 22 15.37 28.18 -47.97
C GLY A 22 16.52 27.24 -48.31
N GLY A 23 16.19 25.97 -48.60
CA GLY A 23 16.78 25.18 -49.69
C GLY A 23 18.17 24.55 -49.48
N GLY A 24 18.22 23.22 -49.39
CA GLY A 24 19.46 22.44 -49.49
C GLY A 24 19.25 21.19 -50.33
N GLY A 25 19.71 21.24 -51.58
CA GLY A 25 19.79 20.09 -52.48
C GLY A 25 20.89 19.11 -52.07
N SER A 26 20.77 17.91 -52.65
CA SER A 26 21.52 16.68 -52.40
C SER A 26 23.04 16.81 -52.40
N SER A 27 23.68 16.21 -51.40
CA SER A 27 25.07 15.75 -51.46
C SER A 27 25.16 14.33 -50.92
N THR A 28 25.40 13.39 -51.82
CA THR A 28 25.79 12.00 -51.53
C THR A 28 27.17 12.00 -50.88
N SER A 29 27.22 11.74 -49.58
CA SER A 29 28.42 11.30 -48.90
C SER A 29 28.12 9.99 -48.19
N SER A 30 28.66 8.90 -48.73
CA SER A 30 28.74 7.60 -48.06
C SER A 30 29.61 7.73 -46.83
N GLY A 31 28.98 8.10 -45.71
CA GLY A 31 29.54 8.02 -44.37
C GLY A 31 28.66 7.08 -43.56
N THR A 32 29.24 6.01 -43.06
CA THR A 32 28.61 5.12 -42.08
C THR A 32 28.17 5.93 -40.86
N THR A 33 26.90 6.31 -40.81
CA THR A 33 26.27 6.95 -39.65
C THR A 33 26.19 5.92 -38.53
N GLY A 34 26.97 6.14 -37.46
CA GLY A 34 26.72 5.48 -36.19
C GLY A 34 25.34 5.91 -35.69
N LEU A 35 24.36 5.01 -35.80
CA LEU A 35 23.02 5.20 -35.27
C LEU A 35 23.13 5.21 -33.73
N THR A 36 22.84 6.35 -33.10
CA THR A 36 22.64 6.42 -31.66
C THR A 36 21.33 5.72 -31.34
N ALA A 37 21.41 4.53 -30.75
CA ALA A 37 20.25 3.79 -30.28
C ALA A 37 19.43 4.64 -29.30
N SER A 38 18.11 4.68 -29.49
CA SER A 38 17.19 5.49 -28.68
C SER A 38 17.26 5.11 -27.20
N THR A 39 17.23 6.11 -26.33
CA THR A 39 17.15 5.95 -24.87
C THR A 39 15.80 6.40 -24.31
N SER A 40 14.85 6.82 -25.16
CA SER A 40 13.65 7.53 -24.74
C SER A 40 12.38 6.99 -25.39
N GLY A 41 11.25 7.26 -24.76
CA GLY A 41 9.94 6.87 -25.25
C GLY A 41 8.84 7.82 -24.79
N ILE A 42 7.64 7.63 -25.36
CA ILE A 42 6.43 8.40 -25.08
C ILE A 42 5.33 7.42 -24.68
N ALA A 43 4.83 7.53 -23.45
CA ALA A 43 3.72 6.76 -22.91
C ALA A 43 2.40 7.43 -23.25
N VAL A 44 1.53 6.78 -24.03
CA VAL A 44 0.36 7.45 -24.58
C VAL A 44 -0.87 6.56 -24.74
N ASP A 45 -1.93 6.97 -24.06
CA ASP A 45 -3.33 6.59 -24.15
C ASP A 45 -4.31 7.65 -23.55
N PRO A 46 -4.50 8.83 -24.18
CA PRO A 46 -3.73 10.07 -23.89
C PRO A 46 -2.46 10.01 -23.02
N TYR A 47 -1.67 11.09 -22.94
CA TYR A 47 -0.39 11.04 -22.20
C TYR A 47 -0.55 10.47 -20.78
N ILE A 48 0.21 9.40 -20.50
CA ILE A 48 0.25 8.75 -19.20
C ILE A 48 1.37 9.42 -18.41
N VAL A 49 1.04 10.04 -17.28
CA VAL A 49 1.98 10.82 -16.46
C VAL A 49 2.44 10.00 -15.26
N GLY A 50 3.74 9.99 -14.98
CA GLY A 50 4.33 9.29 -13.84
C GLY A 50 4.46 7.78 -14.01
N ALA A 51 4.17 7.24 -15.20
CA ALA A 51 4.39 5.84 -15.52
C ALA A 51 5.88 5.51 -15.63
N VAL A 52 6.28 4.37 -15.09
CA VAL A 52 7.64 3.81 -15.18
C VAL A 52 7.61 2.55 -16.03
N PHE A 53 8.62 2.40 -16.89
CA PHE A 53 8.73 1.30 -17.84
C PHE A 53 9.91 0.40 -17.53
N GLU A 54 9.82 -0.86 -17.95
CA GLU A 54 10.92 -1.80 -17.98
C GLU A 54 11.17 -2.29 -19.41
N GLU A 55 12.43 -2.58 -19.72
CA GLU A 55 12.84 -3.18 -20.99
C GLU A 55 13.12 -4.68 -20.77
N ILE A 56 12.58 -5.52 -21.63
CA ILE A 56 12.65 -6.98 -21.56
C ILE A 56 13.19 -7.48 -22.89
N ALA A 57 14.10 -8.44 -22.85
CA ALA A 57 14.66 -9.05 -24.04
C ALA A 57 13.58 -9.73 -24.89
N ASP A 58 13.94 -10.06 -26.13
CA ASP A 58 13.03 -10.71 -27.09
C ASP A 58 12.53 -12.10 -26.64
N ASP A 59 13.18 -12.70 -25.63
CA ASP A 59 12.70 -13.94 -24.99
C ASP A 59 11.44 -13.73 -24.13
N GLY A 60 11.02 -12.47 -23.93
CA GLY A 60 9.83 -12.10 -23.16
C GLY A 60 9.97 -12.25 -21.64
N VAL A 61 11.15 -12.62 -21.14
CA VAL A 61 11.36 -12.95 -19.70
C VAL A 61 12.56 -12.20 -19.12
N THR A 62 13.66 -12.06 -19.86
CA THR A 62 14.89 -11.47 -19.34
C THR A 62 14.75 -9.95 -19.26
N VAL A 63 14.70 -9.39 -18.06
CA VAL A 63 14.67 -7.93 -17.86
C VAL A 63 16.05 -7.35 -18.20
N LEU A 64 16.10 -6.52 -19.25
CA LEU A 64 17.30 -5.81 -19.68
C LEU A 64 17.48 -4.52 -18.88
N GLN A 65 16.41 -3.77 -18.64
CA GLN A 65 16.42 -2.54 -17.83
C GLN A 65 15.18 -2.49 -16.95
N ARG A 66 15.37 -2.43 -15.63
CA ARG A 66 14.27 -2.55 -14.66
C ARG A 66 13.41 -1.29 -14.52
N ALA A 67 13.90 -0.12 -14.88
CA ALA A 67 13.16 1.12 -14.71
C ALA A 67 13.64 2.20 -15.69
N SER A 68 12.69 2.92 -16.27
CA SER A 68 12.87 4.24 -16.86
C SER A 68 12.76 5.32 -15.78
N THR A 69 13.01 6.58 -16.15
CA THR A 69 12.43 7.71 -15.42
C THR A 69 10.89 7.61 -15.44
N PRO A 70 10.17 8.15 -14.44
CA PRO A 70 8.75 8.40 -14.59
C PRO A 70 8.49 9.29 -15.80
N SER A 71 7.39 9.03 -16.52
CA SER A 71 6.94 9.86 -17.63
C SER A 71 6.50 11.25 -17.17
N ASP A 72 6.78 12.27 -17.97
CA ASP A 72 6.36 13.65 -17.72
C ASP A 72 4.93 13.95 -18.23
N GLU A 73 4.53 15.22 -18.20
CA GLU A 73 3.21 15.69 -18.66
C GLU A 73 2.95 15.45 -20.15
N GLN A 74 3.99 15.20 -20.94
CA GLN A 74 3.88 14.82 -22.35
C GLN A 74 4.18 13.32 -22.56
N GLY A 75 4.07 12.52 -21.49
CA GLY A 75 4.31 11.08 -21.51
C GLY A 75 5.76 10.68 -21.71
N ARG A 76 6.72 11.62 -21.73
CA ARG A 76 8.11 11.32 -22.11
C ARG A 76 8.86 10.68 -20.96
N PHE A 77 9.54 9.57 -21.24
CA PHE A 77 10.40 8.86 -20.29
C PHE A 77 11.74 8.49 -20.94
N SER A 78 12.72 8.14 -20.11
CA SER A 78 14.05 7.73 -20.58
C SER A 78 14.64 6.59 -19.76
N PHE A 79 15.47 5.78 -20.40
CA PHE A 79 16.26 4.70 -19.80
C PHE A 79 17.71 5.13 -19.62
N ALA A 80 18.38 4.54 -18.63
CA ALA A 80 19.78 4.81 -18.34
C ALA A 80 20.74 4.29 -19.44
N ARG A 81 20.33 3.28 -20.19
CA ARG A 81 21.08 2.73 -21.33
C ARG A 81 20.22 2.74 -22.60
N PRO A 82 20.85 2.76 -23.79
CA PRO A 82 20.14 2.63 -25.05
C PRO A 82 19.29 1.36 -25.10
N LEU A 83 18.10 1.48 -25.70
CA LEU A 83 17.20 0.38 -25.95
C LEU A 83 17.79 -0.62 -26.94
N THR A 84 17.55 -1.90 -26.69
CA THR A 84 18.03 -3.03 -27.48
C THR A 84 17.03 -3.32 -28.60
N ALA A 85 17.49 -3.33 -29.85
CA ALA A 85 16.60 -3.67 -30.97
C ALA A 85 15.98 -5.06 -30.79
N GLY A 86 14.66 -5.17 -31.01
CA GLY A 86 13.88 -6.39 -30.82
C GLY A 86 13.38 -6.61 -29.39
N SER A 87 13.88 -5.88 -28.40
CA SER A 87 13.36 -5.94 -27.02
C SER A 87 11.95 -5.36 -26.92
N ILE A 88 11.29 -5.58 -25.78
CA ILE A 88 9.97 -5.06 -25.46
C ILE A 88 10.11 -4.06 -24.32
N VAL A 89 9.63 -2.84 -24.53
CA VAL A 89 9.41 -1.87 -23.46
C VAL A 89 7.97 -2.02 -22.99
N ARG A 90 7.76 -2.28 -21.71
CA ARG A 90 6.42 -2.38 -21.11
C ARG A 90 6.29 -1.56 -19.85
N ILE A 91 5.08 -1.06 -19.60
CA ILE A 91 4.77 -0.36 -18.36
C ILE A 91 4.89 -1.30 -17.14
N LYS A 92 5.42 -0.80 -16.03
CA LYS A 92 5.49 -1.54 -14.77
C LYS A 92 4.15 -1.47 -14.06
N VAL A 93 3.63 -2.64 -13.67
CA VAL A 93 2.34 -2.76 -12.97
C VAL A 93 2.31 -1.97 -11.65
N SER A 94 3.45 -1.88 -10.94
CA SER A 94 3.55 -1.14 -9.68
C SER A 94 3.58 0.37 -9.83
N GLN A 95 3.83 0.89 -11.04
CA GLN A 95 4.04 2.31 -11.32
C GLN A 95 3.45 2.67 -12.68
N ARG A 96 2.13 2.48 -12.81
CA ARG A 96 1.38 2.73 -14.05
C ARG A 96 1.13 4.20 -14.36
N GLY A 97 1.38 5.10 -13.41
CA GLY A 97 1.08 6.52 -13.58
C GLY A 97 -0.43 6.80 -13.64
N ASN A 98 -0.76 7.97 -14.15
CA ASN A 98 -2.12 8.52 -14.17
C ASN A 98 -2.48 9.06 -15.57
N HIS A 99 -3.78 9.05 -15.88
CA HIS A 99 -4.40 9.93 -16.87
C HIS A 99 -4.91 11.17 -16.17
N GLY A 100 -4.17 12.28 -16.28
CA GLY A 100 -4.42 13.45 -15.46
C GLY A 100 -4.31 13.08 -13.97
N LEU A 101 -5.45 12.95 -13.30
CA LEU A 101 -5.54 12.65 -11.87
C LEU A 101 -6.09 11.25 -11.57
N THR A 102 -6.57 10.55 -12.58
CA THR A 102 -7.09 9.19 -12.42
C THR A 102 -5.96 8.19 -12.62
N PRO A 103 -5.78 7.21 -11.71
CA PRO A 103 -4.79 6.15 -11.91
C PRO A 103 -5.01 5.40 -13.22
N TYR A 104 -3.94 5.19 -13.98
CA TYR A 104 -4.00 4.41 -15.20
C TYR A 104 -4.11 2.91 -14.87
N THR A 105 -5.13 2.24 -15.41
CA THR A 105 -5.38 0.81 -15.09
C THR A 105 -4.95 -0.15 -16.18
N GLY A 106 -4.70 0.36 -17.39
CA GLY A 106 -4.28 -0.43 -18.54
C GLY A 106 -2.83 -0.90 -18.49
N MET A 107 -2.40 -1.55 -19.59
CA MET A 107 -1.02 -1.99 -19.80
C MET A 107 -0.61 -1.67 -21.23
N VAL A 108 0.41 -0.81 -21.37
CA VAL A 108 1.00 -0.49 -22.68
C VAL A 108 2.38 -1.11 -22.84
N LYS A 109 2.66 -1.54 -24.08
CA LYS A 109 3.90 -2.20 -24.50
C LYS A 109 4.27 -1.73 -25.91
N ALA A 110 5.56 -1.76 -26.24
CA ALA A 110 6.04 -1.55 -27.58
C ALA A 110 7.29 -2.41 -27.83
N ARG A 111 7.40 -2.92 -29.05
CA ARG A 111 8.62 -3.60 -29.50
C ARG A 111 9.59 -2.56 -30.06
N VAL A 112 10.86 -2.63 -29.65
CA VAL A 112 11.90 -1.72 -30.12
C VAL A 112 12.25 -2.07 -31.58
N PRO A 113 12.02 -1.18 -32.56
CA PRO A 113 12.28 -1.48 -33.96
C PRO A 113 13.79 -1.54 -34.28
N GLN A 114 14.15 -2.25 -35.36
CA GLN A 114 15.53 -2.25 -35.84
C GLN A 114 15.93 -0.86 -36.33
N GLY A 115 16.99 -0.29 -35.75
CA GLY A 115 17.45 1.05 -36.11
C GLY A 115 16.56 2.18 -35.58
N ALA A 116 15.85 1.96 -34.47
CA ALA A 116 15.03 2.96 -33.79
C ALA A 116 15.78 4.31 -33.64
N ASN A 117 15.28 5.33 -34.34
CA ASN A 117 15.73 6.71 -34.23
C ASN A 117 14.56 7.53 -33.65
N GLY A 118 14.81 8.28 -32.57
CA GLY A 118 13.77 9.06 -31.89
C GLY A 118 13.06 8.29 -30.77
N ASP A 119 12.03 8.90 -30.20
CA ASP A 119 11.31 8.33 -29.06
C ASP A 119 10.47 7.12 -29.48
N LEU A 120 10.56 6.03 -28.71
CA LEU A 120 9.67 4.88 -28.85
C LEU A 120 8.28 5.24 -28.32
N VAL A 121 7.26 5.22 -29.18
CA VAL A 121 5.87 5.38 -28.74
C VAL A 121 5.39 4.08 -28.11
N VAL A 122 4.86 4.17 -26.89
CA VAL A 122 4.32 3.05 -26.11
C VAL A 122 2.84 3.31 -25.88
N SER A 123 2.01 2.72 -26.72
CA SER A 123 0.57 2.93 -26.81
C SER A 123 -0.21 1.61 -26.84
N PRO A 124 -1.54 1.63 -26.65
CA PRO A 124 -2.42 0.48 -26.88
C PRO A 124 -2.27 -0.14 -28.28
N LEU A 125 -2.02 0.67 -29.32
CA LEU A 125 -1.80 0.17 -30.68
C LEU A 125 -0.49 -0.59 -30.80
N THR A 126 0.61 -0.02 -30.29
CA THR A 126 1.91 -0.71 -30.26
C THR A 126 1.89 -1.94 -29.35
N THR A 127 0.95 -1.99 -28.39
CA THR A 127 0.75 -3.14 -27.51
C THR A 127 0.24 -4.35 -28.30
N LEU A 128 -0.74 -4.16 -29.19
CA LEU A 128 -1.20 -5.24 -30.07
C LEU A 128 -0.07 -5.75 -30.97
N VAL A 129 0.77 -4.86 -31.49
CA VAL A 129 1.96 -5.24 -32.28
C VAL A 129 2.97 -6.00 -31.43
N ALA A 130 3.23 -5.56 -30.20
CA ALA A 130 4.11 -6.24 -29.27
C ALA A 130 3.60 -7.64 -28.88
N ASN A 131 2.26 -7.83 -28.85
CA ASN A 131 1.61 -9.12 -28.64
C ASN A 131 1.67 -10.06 -29.86
N GLY A 132 2.26 -9.61 -30.98
CA GLY A 132 2.50 -10.43 -32.17
C GLY A 132 1.61 -10.10 -33.37
N ALA A 133 0.78 -9.06 -33.29
CA ALA A 133 0.00 -8.60 -34.44
C ALA A 133 0.90 -7.92 -35.50
N SER A 134 0.55 -8.10 -36.76
CA SER A 134 1.05 -7.24 -37.83
C SER A 134 0.36 -5.87 -37.80
N GLU A 135 1.05 -4.84 -38.30
CA GLU A 135 0.48 -3.50 -38.45
C GLU A 135 -0.80 -3.50 -39.30
N ASP A 136 -0.86 -4.33 -40.35
CA ASP A 136 -2.04 -4.47 -41.21
C ASP A 136 -3.25 -5.07 -40.47
N GLU A 137 -3.03 -6.02 -39.55
CA GLU A 137 -4.11 -6.58 -38.73
C GLU A 137 -4.68 -5.54 -37.75
N VAL A 138 -3.83 -4.70 -37.16
CA VAL A 138 -4.26 -3.59 -36.29
C VAL A 138 -5.05 -2.56 -37.09
N VAL A 139 -4.55 -2.16 -38.27
CA VAL A 139 -5.28 -1.26 -39.19
C VAL A 139 -6.63 -1.84 -39.57
N GLN A 140 -6.70 -3.13 -39.87
CA GLN A 140 -7.94 -3.77 -40.27
C GLN A 140 -8.94 -3.88 -39.10
N LEU A 141 -8.48 -4.12 -37.88
CA LEU A 141 -9.30 -4.07 -36.67
C LEU A 141 -9.95 -2.68 -36.50
N CYS A 142 -9.14 -1.61 -36.56
CA CYS A 142 -9.64 -0.24 -36.46
C CYS A 142 -10.61 0.11 -37.61
N ARG A 143 -10.29 -0.31 -38.84
CA ARG A 143 -11.15 -0.10 -40.01
C ARG A 143 -12.50 -0.79 -39.85
N ASN A 144 -12.53 -2.02 -39.36
CA ASN A 144 -13.76 -2.76 -39.08
C ASN A 144 -14.62 -2.06 -38.02
N ALA A 145 -13.98 -1.36 -37.07
CA ALA A 145 -14.63 -0.53 -36.06
C ALA A 145 -14.98 0.90 -36.58
N GLY A 146 -14.74 1.19 -37.86
CA GLY A 146 -15.04 2.48 -38.48
C GLY A 146 -14.03 3.59 -38.21
N ILE A 147 -12.82 3.28 -37.72
CA ILE A 147 -11.75 4.23 -37.48
C ILE A 147 -10.69 4.10 -38.57
N ALA A 148 -10.39 5.20 -39.26
CA ALA A 148 -9.47 5.20 -40.39
C ALA A 148 -8.06 5.63 -39.97
N ILE A 149 -7.15 4.65 -39.86
CA ILE A 149 -5.70 4.84 -39.65
C ILE A 149 -4.90 4.08 -40.71
N THR A 150 -3.60 4.36 -40.79
CA THR A 150 -2.63 3.68 -41.67
C THR A 150 -1.54 2.99 -40.86
N ALA A 151 -0.85 2.01 -41.44
CA ALA A 151 0.21 1.23 -40.76
C ALA A 151 1.32 2.14 -40.20
N ASN A 152 1.74 3.14 -40.98
CA ASN A 152 2.76 4.11 -40.57
C ASN A 152 2.38 4.90 -39.31
N GLN A 153 1.08 5.05 -39.02
CA GLN A 153 0.60 5.82 -37.87
C GLN A 153 0.58 5.03 -36.56
N ILE A 154 0.76 3.71 -36.58
CA ILE A 154 0.72 2.88 -35.37
C ILE A 154 1.80 3.27 -34.36
N ASN A 155 2.95 3.72 -34.87
CA ASN A 155 4.10 4.14 -34.08
C ASN A 155 4.16 5.67 -33.88
N ASP A 156 3.15 6.41 -34.32
CA ASP A 156 3.06 7.87 -34.14
C ASP A 156 2.42 8.20 -32.78
N ASP A 157 2.81 9.34 -32.21
CA ASP A 157 2.16 9.87 -31.00
C ASP A 157 0.74 10.39 -31.35
N PRO A 158 -0.35 9.78 -30.83
CA PRO A 158 -1.72 10.18 -31.12
C PRO A 158 -2.08 11.58 -30.60
N MET A 159 -1.34 12.12 -29.63
CA MET A 159 -1.58 13.45 -29.06
C MET A 159 -0.83 14.56 -29.81
N ALA A 160 0.28 14.22 -30.49
CA ALA A 160 1.12 15.21 -31.18
C ALA A 160 0.36 16.07 -32.22
N PRO A 161 -0.55 15.52 -33.07
CA PRO A 161 -1.33 16.32 -34.02
C PRO A 161 -2.34 17.28 -33.40
N LEU A 162 -2.61 17.13 -32.09
CA LEU A 162 -3.59 17.89 -31.33
C LEU A 162 -2.97 19.05 -30.54
N ALA A 163 -1.64 19.02 -30.37
CA ALA A 163 -0.91 20.04 -29.63
C ALA A 163 -0.98 21.41 -30.31
N GLY A 164 -1.43 22.43 -29.56
CA GLY A 164 -1.38 23.84 -30.00
C GLY A 164 -2.39 24.23 -31.08
N THR A 165 -3.35 23.37 -31.42
CA THR A 165 -4.38 23.67 -32.42
C THR A 165 -5.64 24.23 -31.78
N GLY A 166 -6.13 25.39 -32.25
CA GLY A 166 -7.39 26.00 -31.77
C GLY A 166 -8.67 25.35 -32.33
N SER A 167 -8.55 24.46 -33.31
CA SER A 167 -9.65 23.67 -33.90
C SER A 167 -9.11 22.31 -34.34
N VAL A 168 -9.83 21.23 -34.05
CA VAL A 168 -9.41 19.86 -34.34
C VAL A 168 -10.38 19.23 -35.36
N SER A 169 -9.86 18.48 -36.33
CA SER A 169 -10.69 17.69 -37.26
C SER A 169 -10.82 16.23 -36.84
N ASP A 170 -11.89 15.56 -37.27
CA ASP A 170 -12.08 14.12 -36.99
C ASP A 170 -10.94 13.25 -37.55
N THR A 171 -10.30 13.69 -38.64
CA THR A 171 -9.11 13.02 -39.18
C THR A 171 -7.91 13.10 -38.25
N GLN A 172 -7.73 14.22 -37.54
CA GLN A 172 -6.67 14.36 -36.52
C GLN A 172 -6.98 13.52 -35.27
N LEU A 173 -8.25 13.33 -34.94
CA LEU A 173 -8.69 12.52 -33.79
C LEU A 173 -8.62 11.02 -34.04
N ALA A 174 -8.61 10.57 -35.30
CA ALA A 174 -8.72 9.16 -35.66
C ALA A 174 -7.67 8.27 -34.98
N LEU A 175 -6.42 8.74 -34.87
CA LEU A 175 -5.35 7.96 -34.22
C LEU A 175 -5.57 7.85 -32.69
N LEU A 176 -5.99 8.93 -32.05
CA LEU A 176 -6.34 8.95 -30.64
C LEU A 176 -7.57 8.08 -30.34
N GLN A 177 -8.62 8.18 -31.16
CA GLN A 177 -9.81 7.34 -31.08
C GLN A 177 -9.44 5.85 -31.19
N ALA A 178 -8.55 5.49 -32.12
CA ALA A 178 -8.08 4.11 -32.28
C ALA A 178 -7.35 3.63 -31.01
N SER A 179 -6.42 4.44 -30.48
CA SER A 179 -5.69 4.14 -29.25
C SER A 179 -6.62 3.89 -28.07
N MET A 180 -7.52 4.84 -27.79
CA MET A 180 -8.48 4.76 -26.68
C MET A 180 -9.44 3.57 -26.84
N THR A 181 -9.86 3.27 -28.07
CA THR A 181 -10.73 2.12 -28.36
C THR A 181 -10.03 0.81 -28.01
N VAL A 182 -8.78 0.66 -28.45
CA VAL A 182 -8.01 -0.55 -28.14
C VAL A 182 -7.78 -0.67 -26.64
N ASN A 183 -7.41 0.40 -25.94
CA ASN A 183 -7.24 0.34 -24.49
C ASN A 183 -8.55 -0.04 -23.79
N ALA A 184 -9.67 0.61 -24.12
CA ALA A 184 -10.96 0.32 -23.52
C ALA A 184 -11.37 -1.16 -23.68
N VAL A 185 -11.10 -1.76 -24.85
CA VAL A 185 -11.37 -3.17 -25.11
C VAL A 185 -10.45 -4.09 -24.28
N LEU A 186 -9.14 -3.81 -24.25
CA LEU A 186 -8.18 -4.60 -23.45
C LEU A 186 -8.50 -4.53 -21.96
N GLU A 187 -8.84 -3.33 -21.45
CA GLU A 187 -9.26 -3.12 -20.07
C GLU A 187 -10.59 -3.81 -19.75
N ALA A 188 -11.59 -3.70 -20.64
CA ALA A 188 -12.87 -4.37 -20.47
C ALA A 188 -12.67 -5.88 -20.34
N LYS A 189 -11.82 -6.46 -21.19
CA LYS A 189 -11.50 -7.90 -21.16
C LYS A 189 -10.60 -8.29 -20.00
N ASN A 190 -9.98 -7.31 -19.34
CA ASN A 190 -8.92 -7.50 -18.35
C ASN A 190 -7.81 -8.45 -18.87
N ASN A 191 -7.49 -8.33 -20.15
CA ASN A 191 -6.47 -9.12 -20.82
C ASN A 191 -5.72 -8.23 -21.81
N PHE A 192 -4.46 -7.94 -21.48
CA PHE A 192 -3.60 -7.04 -22.23
C PHE A 192 -2.63 -7.78 -23.16
N ASP A 193 -2.76 -9.10 -23.26
CA ASP A 193 -1.99 -9.97 -24.15
C ASP A 193 -2.79 -10.38 -25.40
N LEU A 194 -3.99 -9.82 -25.58
CA LEU A 194 -4.85 -10.09 -26.74
C LEU A 194 -4.22 -9.61 -28.05
N THR A 195 -4.57 -10.31 -29.12
CA THR A 195 -4.24 -9.97 -30.51
C THR A 195 -5.52 -9.58 -31.28
N PRO A 196 -5.41 -8.92 -32.45
CA PRO A 196 -6.58 -8.65 -33.29
C PRO A 196 -7.39 -9.90 -33.67
N ALA A 197 -6.76 -11.07 -33.76
CA ALA A 197 -7.46 -12.33 -34.04
C ALA A 197 -8.46 -12.68 -32.94
N ASP A 198 -8.11 -12.40 -31.67
CA ASP A 198 -9.00 -12.63 -30.52
C ASP A 198 -10.19 -11.65 -30.50
N LEU A 199 -10.05 -10.50 -31.16
CA LEU A 199 -11.01 -9.39 -31.13
C LEU A 199 -11.96 -9.35 -32.33
N THR A 200 -11.84 -10.30 -33.26
CA THR A 200 -12.62 -10.30 -34.52
C THR A 200 -13.71 -11.37 -34.56
N THR A 201 -14.03 -12.01 -33.43
CA THR A 201 -15.03 -13.08 -33.38
C THR A 201 -16.22 -12.74 -32.46
N GLY A 202 -17.42 -13.10 -32.90
CA GLY A 202 -18.64 -13.10 -32.07
C GLY A 202 -18.86 -11.82 -31.24
N THR A 203 -18.97 -11.99 -29.93
CA THR A 203 -19.24 -10.90 -28.97
C THR A 203 -18.05 -9.95 -28.77
N ASP A 204 -16.82 -10.38 -29.07
CA ASP A 204 -15.64 -9.51 -28.95
C ASP A 204 -15.59 -8.47 -30.08
N GLN A 205 -16.04 -8.85 -31.29
CA GLN A 205 -16.22 -7.90 -32.38
C GLN A 205 -17.31 -6.85 -32.05
N SER A 206 -18.41 -7.26 -31.42
CA SER A 206 -19.45 -6.34 -30.94
C SER A 206 -18.89 -5.36 -29.91
N LEU A 207 -18.09 -5.84 -28.94
CA LEU A 207 -17.44 -5.00 -27.95
C LEU A 207 -16.52 -3.95 -28.59
N VAL A 208 -15.67 -4.35 -29.54
CA VAL A 208 -14.79 -3.41 -30.26
C VAL A 208 -15.59 -2.34 -31.00
N THR A 209 -16.65 -2.76 -31.70
CA THR A 209 -17.49 -1.85 -32.49
C THR A 209 -18.23 -0.87 -31.59
N GLU A 210 -18.81 -1.32 -30.48
CA GLU A 210 -19.52 -0.43 -29.57
C GLU A 210 -18.61 0.52 -28.82
N MET A 211 -17.42 0.08 -28.40
CA MET A 211 -16.43 0.97 -27.80
C MET A 211 -15.96 2.04 -28.80
N ALA A 212 -15.72 1.64 -30.05
CA ALA A 212 -15.36 2.59 -31.10
C ALA A 212 -16.47 3.60 -31.39
N ASP A 213 -17.73 3.14 -31.48
CA ASP A 213 -18.88 4.01 -31.70
C ASP A 213 -19.06 5.00 -30.54
N ALA A 214 -18.93 4.51 -29.31
CA ALA A 214 -18.97 5.32 -28.11
C ALA A 214 -17.89 6.40 -28.09
N ILE A 215 -16.63 6.01 -28.32
CA ILE A 215 -15.49 6.93 -28.29
C ILE A 215 -15.60 7.95 -29.43
N ARG A 216 -16.00 7.56 -30.63
CA ARG A 216 -16.22 8.51 -31.74
C ARG A 216 -17.38 9.48 -31.47
N THR A 217 -18.40 9.03 -30.74
CA THR A 217 -19.53 9.88 -30.35
C THR A 217 -19.11 10.93 -29.31
N MET A 218 -18.26 10.56 -28.36
CA MET A 218 -17.71 11.49 -27.37
C MET A 218 -16.64 12.39 -28.00
N LEU A 219 -15.62 11.81 -28.61
CA LEU A 219 -14.44 12.48 -29.13
C LEU A 219 -14.57 12.75 -30.63
N ASN A 220 -15.29 13.81 -31.00
CA ASN A 220 -15.32 14.33 -32.37
C ASN A 220 -15.24 15.87 -32.37
N ALA A 221 -14.85 16.43 -33.52
CA ALA A 221 -14.65 17.86 -33.71
C ALA A 221 -15.87 18.68 -33.26
N ARG A 222 -17.07 18.26 -33.66
CA ARG A 222 -18.32 18.95 -33.32
C ARG A 222 -18.56 18.97 -31.81
N GLN A 223 -18.38 17.84 -31.13
CA GLN A 223 -18.61 17.74 -29.70
C GLN A 223 -17.60 18.57 -28.91
N ILE A 224 -16.32 18.57 -29.33
CA ILE A 224 -15.27 19.42 -28.75
C ILE A 224 -15.66 20.90 -28.85
N ASP A 225 -16.05 21.36 -30.05
CA ASP A 225 -16.47 22.74 -30.28
C ASP A 225 -17.71 23.11 -29.45
N GLN A 226 -18.68 22.19 -29.32
CA GLN A 226 -19.88 22.38 -28.52
C GLN A 226 -19.56 22.52 -27.02
N LEU A 227 -18.70 21.66 -26.48
CA LEU A 227 -18.27 21.71 -25.07
C LEU A 227 -17.52 23.01 -24.78
N ALA A 228 -16.51 23.33 -25.59
CA ALA A 228 -15.73 24.55 -25.45
C ALA A 228 -16.62 25.80 -25.52
N SER A 229 -17.58 25.84 -26.46
CA SER A 229 -18.52 26.95 -26.59
C SER A 229 -19.50 27.05 -25.41
N SER A 230 -20.01 25.91 -24.91
CA SER A 230 -20.98 25.89 -23.81
C SER A 230 -20.38 26.35 -22.47
N LEU A 231 -19.09 26.12 -22.27
CA LEU A 231 -18.36 26.46 -21.05
C LEU A 231 -17.61 27.79 -21.15
N ALA A 232 -17.54 28.40 -22.33
CA ALA A 232 -16.79 29.65 -22.55
C ALA A 232 -17.27 30.82 -21.67
N SER A 233 -18.54 30.81 -21.25
CA SER A 233 -19.12 31.84 -20.38
C SER A 233 -19.43 31.33 -18.96
N ASP A 234 -18.90 30.19 -18.56
CA ASP A 234 -19.16 29.66 -17.21
C ASP A 234 -18.49 30.55 -16.14
N PRO A 235 -19.24 31.07 -15.15
CA PRO A 235 -18.70 32.01 -14.17
C PRO A 235 -17.68 31.38 -13.19
N ASN A 236 -17.60 30.04 -13.13
CA ASN A 236 -16.67 29.34 -12.25
C ASN A 236 -15.30 29.08 -12.91
N LEU A 237 -15.17 29.32 -14.21
CA LEU A 237 -13.90 29.20 -14.93
C LEU A 237 -13.18 30.55 -14.97
N THR A 238 -11.91 30.56 -14.58
CA THR A 238 -11.06 31.76 -14.60
C THR A 238 -10.27 31.90 -15.90
N GLY A 239 -10.29 30.87 -16.76
CA GLY A 239 -9.71 30.84 -18.09
C GLY A 239 -10.46 29.91 -19.06
N PRO A 240 -10.04 29.85 -20.33
CA PRO A 240 -10.69 28.99 -21.31
C PRO A 240 -10.49 27.51 -20.99
N VAL A 241 -11.49 26.70 -21.34
CA VAL A 241 -11.36 25.24 -21.44
C VAL A 241 -10.34 24.92 -22.53
N LEU A 242 -9.36 24.08 -22.21
CA LEU A 242 -8.36 23.59 -23.15
C LEU A 242 -8.81 22.26 -23.76
N LEU A 243 -8.26 21.92 -24.92
CA LEU A 243 -8.49 20.62 -25.56
C LEU A 243 -8.11 19.47 -24.63
N ASP A 244 -7.01 19.62 -23.87
CA ASP A 244 -6.55 18.61 -22.91
C ASP A 244 -7.58 18.36 -21.79
N ASP A 245 -8.30 19.40 -21.33
CA ASP A 245 -9.37 19.25 -20.34
C ASP A 245 -10.49 18.36 -20.88
N ILE A 246 -10.83 18.54 -22.16
CA ILE A 246 -11.88 17.80 -22.86
C ILE A 246 -11.46 16.35 -23.07
N ILE A 247 -10.22 16.12 -23.51
CA ILE A 247 -9.68 14.78 -23.75
C ILE A 247 -9.62 13.99 -22.43
N LEU A 248 -9.14 14.59 -21.34
CA LEU A 248 -9.09 13.94 -20.03
C LEU A 248 -10.50 13.59 -19.52
N ALA A 249 -11.48 14.50 -19.68
CA ALA A 249 -12.87 14.21 -19.31
C ALA A 249 -13.44 13.02 -20.09
N MET A 250 -13.09 12.90 -21.37
CA MET A 250 -13.52 11.77 -22.20
C MET A 250 -12.87 10.46 -21.77
N VAL A 251 -11.60 10.45 -21.36
CA VAL A 251 -10.95 9.26 -20.78
C VAL A 251 -11.69 8.80 -19.52
N GLU A 252 -12.03 9.73 -18.62
CA GLU A 252 -12.78 9.43 -17.40
C GLU A 252 -14.16 8.81 -17.72
N GLN A 253 -14.86 9.36 -18.71
CA GLN A 253 -16.13 8.82 -19.16
C GLN A 253 -15.99 7.46 -19.88
N THR A 254 -14.88 7.23 -20.59
CA THR A 254 -14.56 5.92 -21.16
C THR A 254 -14.42 4.85 -20.08
N HIS A 255 -13.86 5.17 -18.90
CA HIS A 255 -13.79 4.21 -17.78
C HIS A 255 -15.18 3.76 -17.31
N THR A 256 -16.16 4.68 -17.29
CA THR A 256 -17.56 4.34 -16.98
C THR A 256 -18.12 3.32 -17.97
N LEU A 257 -17.86 3.50 -19.27
CA LEU A 257 -18.28 2.56 -20.32
C LEU A 257 -17.55 1.22 -20.22
N VAL A 258 -16.25 1.22 -19.91
CA VAL A 258 -15.45 0.01 -19.68
C VAL A 258 -16.03 -0.82 -18.53
N ASN A 259 -16.41 -0.18 -17.43
CA ASN A 259 -17.02 -0.86 -16.29
C ASN A 259 -18.38 -1.47 -16.64
N GLN A 260 -19.20 -0.78 -17.42
CA GLN A 260 -20.46 -1.32 -17.92
C GLN A 260 -20.24 -2.50 -18.86
N ALA A 261 -19.25 -2.41 -19.75
CA ALA A 261 -18.89 -3.52 -20.63
C ALA A 261 -18.43 -4.75 -19.83
N LYS A 262 -17.65 -4.55 -18.76
CA LYS A 262 -17.29 -5.64 -17.83
C LYS A 262 -18.53 -6.31 -17.24
N THR A 263 -19.52 -5.53 -16.80
CA THR A 263 -20.79 -6.06 -16.29
C THR A 263 -21.58 -6.82 -17.35
N GLY A 264 -21.69 -6.28 -18.57
CA GLY A 264 -22.38 -6.98 -19.67
C GLY A 264 -21.70 -8.29 -20.07
N MET A 265 -20.36 -8.33 -20.06
CA MET A 265 -19.60 -9.55 -20.30
C MET A 265 -19.82 -10.63 -19.24
N GLN A 266 -20.03 -10.27 -17.97
CA GLN A 266 -20.42 -11.21 -16.92
C GLN A 266 -21.82 -11.81 -17.16
N ASN A 267 -22.66 -11.15 -17.97
CA ASN A 267 -24.04 -11.54 -18.25
C ASN A 267 -24.23 -12.21 -19.63
N GLY A 268 -23.17 -12.76 -20.24
CA GLY A 268 -23.26 -13.51 -21.49
C GLY A 268 -22.72 -12.80 -22.73
N GLY A 269 -21.98 -11.69 -22.54
CA GLY A 269 -21.32 -10.94 -23.61
C GLY A 269 -22.07 -9.66 -23.98
N ILE A 270 -21.37 -8.75 -24.67
CA ILE A 270 -21.93 -7.48 -25.15
C ILE A 270 -22.62 -7.70 -26.50
N GLN A 271 -23.88 -7.28 -26.59
CA GLN A 271 -24.68 -7.30 -27.82
C GLN A 271 -24.83 -5.90 -28.40
N PRO A 272 -24.87 -5.75 -29.74
CA PRO A 272 -25.02 -4.46 -30.40
C PRO A 272 -26.14 -3.59 -29.81
N GLY A 273 -25.77 -2.45 -29.23
CA GLY A 273 -26.64 -1.44 -28.64
C GLY A 273 -26.60 -1.38 -27.10
N ASP A 274 -25.92 -2.31 -26.44
CA ASP A 274 -25.85 -2.37 -24.96
C ASP A 274 -25.21 -1.12 -24.35
N LEU A 275 -24.17 -0.56 -24.97
CA LEU A 275 -23.53 0.67 -24.52
C LEU A 275 -24.25 1.93 -25.01
N THR A 276 -25.04 1.82 -26.08
CA THR A 276 -25.79 2.96 -26.66
C THR A 276 -26.80 3.54 -25.67
N GLY A 277 -27.45 2.69 -24.86
CA GLY A 277 -28.39 3.15 -23.82
C GLY A 277 -27.73 3.97 -22.71
N GLN A 278 -26.45 3.73 -22.44
CA GLN A 278 -25.67 4.43 -21.41
C GLN A 278 -24.98 5.68 -21.93
N MET A 279 -24.78 5.75 -23.24
CA MET A 279 -24.21 6.92 -23.92
C MET A 279 -24.97 8.20 -23.58
N GLN A 280 -26.31 8.16 -23.43
CA GLN A 280 -27.07 9.34 -23.05
C GLN A 280 -26.68 9.86 -21.66
N THR A 281 -26.45 8.97 -20.68
CA THR A 281 -26.02 9.34 -19.33
C THR A 281 -24.63 9.96 -19.38
N VAL A 282 -23.69 9.31 -20.08
CA VAL A 282 -22.32 9.78 -20.24
C VAL A 282 -22.27 11.15 -20.91
N MET A 283 -23.00 11.33 -22.01
CA MET A 283 -23.07 12.61 -22.73
C MET A 283 -23.71 13.72 -21.91
N ASN A 284 -24.63 13.40 -21.00
CA ASN A 284 -25.22 14.39 -20.08
C ASN A 284 -24.23 14.79 -18.96
N GLN A 285 -23.33 13.90 -18.55
CA GLN A 285 -22.34 14.15 -17.50
C GLN A 285 -21.08 14.85 -18.04
N LEU A 286 -20.74 14.63 -19.31
CA LEU A 286 -19.51 15.10 -19.94
C LEU A 286 -19.25 16.62 -19.77
N PRO A 287 -20.22 17.55 -19.95
CA PRO A 287 -19.98 18.98 -19.73
C PRO A 287 -19.53 19.31 -18.30
N GLN A 288 -20.08 18.63 -17.30
CA GLN A 288 -19.70 18.84 -15.90
C GLN A 288 -18.29 18.29 -15.65
N THR A 289 -17.97 17.09 -16.14
CA THR A 289 -16.61 16.53 -16.03
C THR A 289 -15.55 17.44 -16.68
N VAL A 290 -15.83 18.00 -17.86
CA VAL A 290 -14.92 18.96 -18.53
C VAL A 290 -14.72 20.21 -17.70
N LYS A 291 -15.82 20.77 -17.17
CA LYS A 291 -15.76 21.93 -16.28
C LYS A 291 -14.90 21.63 -15.06
N ASP A 292 -15.07 20.44 -14.48
CA ASP A 292 -14.38 20.07 -13.25
C ASP A 292 -12.86 20.00 -13.46
N ILE A 293 -12.44 19.32 -14.54
CA ILE A 293 -11.02 19.24 -14.91
C ILE A 293 -10.45 20.64 -15.24
N ALA A 294 -11.19 21.47 -15.98
CA ALA A 294 -10.75 22.81 -16.33
C ALA A 294 -10.59 23.72 -15.09
N MET A 295 -11.52 23.66 -14.13
CA MET A 295 -11.42 24.40 -12.86
C MET A 295 -10.19 23.99 -12.06
N GLN A 296 -9.90 22.69 -12.01
CA GLN A 296 -8.77 22.14 -11.28
C GLN A 296 -7.43 22.57 -11.87
N ARG A 297 -7.29 22.52 -13.20
CA ARG A 297 -6.11 23.05 -13.90
C ARG A 297 -5.90 24.54 -13.63
N GLN A 298 -6.97 25.31 -13.54
CA GLN A 298 -6.93 26.76 -13.35
C GLN A 298 -6.64 27.20 -11.90
N GLY A 299 -6.33 26.26 -11.01
CA GLY A 299 -6.04 26.55 -9.61
C GLY A 299 -7.26 27.05 -8.84
N GLY A 300 -8.46 26.92 -9.41
CA GLY A 300 -9.71 27.10 -8.68
C GLY A 300 -9.83 25.93 -7.71
N GLY A 301 -9.77 26.20 -6.41
CA GLY A 301 -10.08 25.19 -5.40
C GLY A 301 -11.49 24.66 -5.66
N MET A 302 -11.58 23.44 -6.17
CA MET A 302 -12.85 22.78 -6.43
C MET A 302 -13.40 22.23 -5.12
N GLN A 303 -14.67 22.57 -4.85
CA GLN A 303 -15.53 21.72 -4.04
C GLN A 303 -15.97 20.55 -4.94
N PRO A 304 -15.59 19.30 -4.66
CA PRO A 304 -15.94 18.16 -5.51
C PRO A 304 -17.46 18.03 -5.67
N ASP A 305 -17.95 17.56 -6.84
CA ASP A 305 -19.39 17.30 -7.03
C ASP A 305 -19.77 15.99 -6.34
N GLY A 306 -20.29 16.13 -5.11
CA GLY A 306 -20.69 15.01 -4.29
C GLY A 306 -21.84 14.17 -4.85
N ALA A 307 -22.70 14.75 -5.70
CA ALA A 307 -23.81 14.03 -6.29
C ALA A 307 -23.33 13.11 -7.42
N ALA A 308 -22.39 13.60 -8.24
CA ALA A 308 -21.70 12.79 -9.25
C ALA A 308 -20.86 11.69 -8.59
N LEU A 309 -20.07 12.03 -7.57
CA LEU A 309 -19.28 11.07 -6.81
C LEU A 309 -20.15 9.99 -6.15
N TYR A 310 -21.30 10.35 -5.58
CA TYR A 310 -22.24 9.40 -5.00
C TYR A 310 -22.86 8.47 -6.06
N ALA A 311 -23.23 9.01 -7.22
CA ALA A 311 -23.79 8.24 -8.32
C ALA A 311 -22.81 7.17 -8.83
N SER A 312 -21.53 7.54 -8.99
CA SER A 312 -20.50 6.65 -9.53
C SER A 312 -19.99 5.62 -8.52
N ASN A 313 -19.89 5.99 -7.25
CA ASN A 313 -19.18 5.18 -6.24
C ASN A 313 -20.11 4.52 -5.22
N CYS A 314 -21.34 5.00 -5.05
CA CYS A 314 -22.20 4.57 -3.95
C CYS A 314 -23.56 4.04 -4.42
N ALA A 315 -24.12 4.58 -5.50
CA ALA A 315 -25.51 4.32 -5.89
C ALA A 315 -25.80 2.87 -6.31
N ALA A 316 -24.78 2.16 -6.83
CA ALA A 316 -24.91 0.76 -7.23
C ALA A 316 -25.30 -0.17 -6.06
N CYS A 317 -24.87 0.16 -4.83
CA CYS A 317 -25.15 -0.63 -3.64
C CYS A 317 -26.10 0.05 -2.65
N HIS A 318 -26.13 1.38 -2.62
CA HIS A 318 -26.94 2.15 -1.67
C HIS A 318 -28.20 2.78 -2.27
N GLY A 319 -28.45 2.57 -3.56
CA GLY A 319 -29.55 3.19 -4.30
C GLY A 319 -29.22 4.63 -4.73
N SER A 320 -30.04 5.21 -5.61
CA SER A 320 -29.84 6.58 -6.10
C SER A 320 -29.82 7.60 -4.96
N LEU A 321 -29.21 8.77 -5.17
CA LEU A 321 -29.12 9.81 -4.13
C LEU A 321 -30.52 10.22 -3.58
N ALA A 322 -31.53 10.23 -4.45
CA ALA A 322 -32.92 10.55 -4.08
C ALA A 322 -33.63 9.45 -3.26
N SER A 323 -33.10 8.22 -3.26
CA SER A 323 -33.73 7.04 -2.65
C SER A 323 -32.74 6.23 -1.81
N THR A 324 -31.66 6.86 -1.36
CA THR A 324 -30.55 6.16 -0.73
C THR A 324 -30.95 5.48 0.57
N GLY A 325 -30.44 4.27 0.81
CA GLY A 325 -30.56 3.58 2.10
C GLY A 325 -29.68 4.17 3.21
N LYS A 326 -28.87 5.19 2.91
CA LYS A 326 -27.92 5.82 3.83
C LYS A 326 -27.98 7.37 3.79
N PRO A 327 -29.16 8.00 3.99
CA PRO A 327 -29.27 9.45 3.97
C PRO A 327 -28.53 10.08 5.16
N GLY A 328 -28.06 11.33 4.99
CA GLY A 328 -27.51 12.16 6.07
C GLY A 328 -26.21 11.67 6.70
N ARG A 329 -25.39 10.87 5.98
CA ARG A 329 -24.09 10.42 6.50
C ARG A 329 -23.05 11.52 6.39
N THR A 330 -22.31 11.74 7.49
CA THR A 330 -21.23 12.73 7.53
C THR A 330 -19.96 12.20 6.88
N ALA A 331 -19.06 13.10 6.49
CA ALA A 331 -17.79 12.72 5.85
C ALA A 331 -16.96 11.78 6.73
N SER A 332 -16.91 12.03 8.04
CA SER A 332 -16.23 11.15 9.00
C SER A 332 -16.84 9.76 9.08
N GLN A 333 -18.17 9.63 8.97
CA GLN A 333 -18.85 8.33 8.97
C GLN A 333 -18.58 7.55 7.68
N ILE A 334 -18.54 8.24 6.54
CA ILE A 334 -18.22 7.65 5.24
C ILE A 334 -16.75 7.21 5.24
N GLN A 335 -15.83 8.08 5.67
CA GLN A 335 -14.40 7.77 5.77
C GLN A 335 -14.14 6.56 6.68
N SER A 336 -14.76 6.54 7.87
CA SER A 336 -14.60 5.43 8.81
C SER A 336 -15.12 4.09 8.23
N ALA A 337 -16.16 4.14 7.40
CA ALA A 337 -16.69 2.96 6.73
C ALA A 337 -15.76 2.46 5.61
N ILE A 338 -15.10 3.37 4.88
CA ILE A 338 -14.09 3.05 3.87
C ILE A 338 -12.86 2.44 4.54
N ASP A 339 -12.31 3.12 5.56
CA ASP A 339 -11.11 2.68 6.29
C ASP A 339 -11.34 1.34 7.00
N GLY A 340 -12.55 1.13 7.53
CA GLY A 340 -12.97 -0.11 8.16
C GLY A 340 -13.45 -1.19 7.18
N ASN A 341 -13.42 -0.93 5.86
CA ASN A 341 -13.96 -1.79 4.80
C ASN A 341 -15.38 -2.33 5.11
N ILE A 342 -16.21 -1.50 5.73
CA ILE A 342 -17.53 -1.90 6.21
C ILE A 342 -18.45 -2.14 5.01
N GLY A 343 -19.01 -3.34 4.92
CA GLY A 343 -19.87 -3.72 3.78
C GLY A 343 -19.12 -3.81 2.45
N GLY A 344 -17.78 -3.94 2.48
CA GLY A 344 -16.96 -3.99 1.28
C GLY A 344 -16.57 -2.63 0.72
N MET A 345 -16.72 -1.52 1.47
CA MET A 345 -16.44 -0.16 0.99
C MET A 345 -14.93 0.19 0.85
N GLY A 346 -14.02 -0.71 1.21
CA GLY A 346 -12.57 -0.44 1.25
C GLY A 346 -11.93 -0.19 -0.12
N TYR A 347 -12.57 -0.59 -1.22
CA TYR A 347 -12.13 -0.25 -2.58
C TYR A 347 -12.23 1.26 -2.89
N LEU A 348 -12.98 2.01 -2.08
CA LEU A 348 -13.14 3.46 -2.18
C LEU A 348 -12.06 4.24 -1.39
N SER A 349 -11.05 3.56 -0.85
CA SER A 349 -9.93 4.18 -0.10
C SER A 349 -9.09 5.15 -0.95
N THR A 350 -9.32 5.19 -2.26
CA THR A 350 -8.72 6.14 -3.19
C THR A 350 -9.46 7.49 -3.23
N LEU A 351 -10.66 7.61 -2.65
CA LEU A 351 -11.36 8.89 -2.53
C LEU A 351 -10.63 9.80 -1.53
N THR A 352 -10.40 11.05 -1.94
CA THR A 352 -9.81 12.07 -1.09
C THR A 352 -10.79 12.55 -0.02
N ALA A 353 -10.26 13.13 1.06
CA ALA A 353 -11.10 13.70 2.12
C ALA A 353 -12.09 14.77 1.61
N ALA A 354 -11.72 15.52 0.55
CA ALA A 354 -12.59 16.50 -0.07
C ALA A 354 -13.74 15.85 -0.86
N GLU A 355 -13.48 14.75 -1.56
CA GLU A 355 -14.51 13.99 -2.29
C GLU A 355 -15.47 13.28 -1.32
N VAL A 356 -14.93 12.70 -0.24
CA VAL A 356 -15.74 12.12 0.84
C VAL A 356 -16.61 13.18 1.51
N GLN A 357 -16.08 14.39 1.71
CA GLN A 357 -16.85 15.52 2.23
C GLN A 357 -17.97 15.96 1.28
N ALA A 358 -17.69 16.05 -0.01
CA ALA A 358 -18.70 16.40 -1.00
C ALA A 358 -19.86 15.39 -1.07
N ILE A 359 -19.54 14.08 -1.02
CA ILE A 359 -20.54 13.02 -0.96
C ILE A 359 -21.43 13.18 0.28
N ALA A 360 -20.83 13.48 1.44
CA ALA A 360 -21.55 13.71 2.68
C ALA A 360 -22.52 14.89 2.58
N ASP A 361 -22.06 16.02 2.02
CA ASP A 361 -22.88 17.22 1.83
C ASP A 361 -24.09 16.94 0.92
N SER A 362 -23.91 16.09 -0.09
CA SER A 362 -24.97 15.66 -1.02
C SER A 362 -25.99 14.73 -0.36
N LEU A 363 -25.57 13.89 0.58
CA LEU A 363 -26.45 13.03 1.37
C LEU A 363 -27.29 13.80 2.39
N GLN A 364 -26.88 15.02 2.73
CA GLN A 364 -27.55 15.90 3.67
C GLN A 364 -28.72 16.67 3.03
N THR A 365 -28.69 16.86 1.70
CA THR A 365 -29.72 17.60 0.93
C THR A 365 -30.80 16.70 0.31
N GLY A 366 -30.68 15.37 0.40
CA GLY A 366 -31.52 14.38 -0.27
C GLY A 366 -32.96 14.16 0.25
N ILE A 367 -33.55 15.08 1.03
CA ILE A 367 -34.98 15.03 1.40
C ILE A 367 -35.63 16.33 0.93
N GLY A 368 -36.49 16.21 -0.09
CA GLY A 368 -36.75 17.28 -1.05
C GLY A 368 -37.43 18.55 -0.55
N GLY A 369 -37.15 19.65 -1.26
CA GLY A 369 -38.02 20.83 -1.32
C GLY A 369 -37.34 22.18 -1.54
N ASN A 370 -37.10 22.52 -2.82
CA ASN A 370 -37.18 23.86 -3.45
C ASN A 370 -36.30 25.03 -2.96
N SER A 371 -35.62 25.66 -3.94
CA SER A 371 -34.80 26.87 -3.82
C SER A 371 -35.58 28.11 -3.39
N GLY A 372 -34.94 28.98 -2.60
CA GLY A 372 -35.34 30.37 -2.39
C GLY A 372 -34.46 31.08 -1.37
N GLY A 373 -33.67 32.06 -1.81
CA GLY A 373 -32.77 32.84 -0.95
C GLY A 373 -33.48 33.81 0.01
N GLY A 374 -32.72 34.33 0.96
CA GLY A 374 -33.15 35.43 1.84
C GLY A 374 -32.43 35.44 3.19
N ASP A 375 -31.84 36.59 3.51
CA ASP A 375 -30.96 36.86 4.65
C ASP A 375 -31.61 36.81 6.05
N ASN A 376 -30.71 36.83 7.05
CA ASN A 376 -30.80 37.34 8.43
C ASN A 376 -31.13 36.40 9.62
N ALA A 377 -30.05 36.19 10.40
CA ALA A 377 -29.91 36.38 11.85
C ALA A 377 -31.10 36.10 12.78
N GLY A 378 -30.90 35.15 13.71
CA GLY A 378 -31.75 34.97 14.89
C GLY A 378 -31.14 34.01 15.89
N SER A 379 -30.42 34.56 16.89
CA SER A 379 -29.97 33.88 18.11
C SER A 379 -31.14 33.28 18.87
N GLY A 380 -31.11 31.97 19.12
CA GLY A 380 -31.98 31.27 20.06
C GLY A 380 -31.34 29.94 20.44
N THR A 381 -30.86 29.83 21.68
CA THR A 381 -30.32 28.59 22.23
C THR A 381 -31.44 27.57 22.39
N THR A 382 -31.64 26.71 21.39
CA THR A 382 -32.49 25.52 21.52
C THR A 382 -31.76 24.49 22.37
N GLN A 383 -32.28 24.26 23.58
CA GLN A 383 -31.89 23.16 24.45
C GLN A 383 -32.04 21.82 23.69
N PRO A 384 -31.03 20.91 23.74
CA PRO A 384 -31.12 19.63 23.05
C PRO A 384 -32.30 18.79 23.58
N ASP A 385 -33.15 18.30 22.68
CA ASP A 385 -34.27 17.42 23.03
C ASP A 385 -33.77 15.99 23.28
N GLY A 386 -33.71 15.63 24.56
CA GLY A 386 -33.25 14.32 25.02
C GLY A 386 -34.02 13.13 24.47
N ALA A 387 -35.32 13.28 24.17
CA ALA A 387 -36.12 12.19 23.61
C ALA A 387 -35.73 11.89 22.16
N THR A 388 -35.49 12.93 21.37
CA THR A 388 -35.00 12.83 19.99
C THR A 388 -33.57 12.28 19.94
N LEU A 389 -32.71 12.73 20.87
CA LEU A 389 -31.35 12.22 20.99
C LEU A 389 -31.32 10.73 21.38
N TYR A 390 -32.15 10.30 22.34
CA TYR A 390 -32.26 8.89 22.71
C TYR A 390 -32.79 8.04 21.55
N ALA A 391 -33.80 8.50 20.82
CA ALA A 391 -34.35 7.79 19.67
C ALA A 391 -33.30 7.57 18.57
N SER A 392 -32.45 8.58 18.33
CA SER A 392 -31.46 8.55 17.25
C SER A 392 -30.22 7.74 17.60
N ASN A 393 -29.80 7.75 18.87
CA ASN A 393 -28.50 7.23 19.29
C ASN A 393 -28.57 5.98 20.16
N CYS A 394 -29.71 5.72 20.82
CA CYS A 394 -29.81 4.70 21.86
C CYS A 394 -30.87 3.63 21.57
N ALA A 395 -31.99 4.02 20.95
CA ALA A 395 -33.18 3.17 20.84
C ALA A 395 -32.98 1.90 19.99
N ALA A 396 -32.07 1.93 19.02
CA ALA A 396 -31.76 0.79 18.17
C ALA A 396 -31.22 -0.43 18.97
N CYS A 397 -30.55 -0.17 20.10
CA CYS A 397 -29.94 -1.22 20.93
C CYS A 397 -30.62 -1.37 22.30
N HIS A 398 -31.15 -0.28 22.86
CA HIS A 398 -31.75 -0.28 24.21
C HIS A 398 -33.28 -0.30 24.22
N GLY A 399 -33.91 -0.39 23.04
CA GLY A 399 -35.36 -0.31 22.89
C GLY A 399 -35.86 1.13 22.98
N ASN A 400 -37.14 1.34 22.66
CA ASN A 400 -37.75 2.68 22.65
C ASN A 400 -37.67 3.35 24.05
N LEU A 401 -37.78 4.67 24.09
CA LEU A 401 -37.58 5.43 25.33
C LEU A 401 -38.55 5.02 26.46
N ALA A 402 -39.80 4.71 26.12
CA ALA A 402 -40.84 4.35 27.09
C ALA A 402 -40.65 2.95 27.70
N SER A 403 -39.96 2.04 27.01
CA SER A 403 -39.73 0.65 27.43
C SER A 403 -38.25 0.28 27.41
N THR A 404 -37.37 1.25 27.62
CA THR A 404 -35.93 1.06 27.55
C THR A 404 -35.47 -0.02 28.52
N GLY A 405 -34.52 -0.85 28.09
CA GLY A 405 -33.85 -1.83 28.95
C GLY A 405 -32.90 -1.21 29.98
N LYS A 406 -32.72 0.12 29.98
CA LYS A 406 -31.81 0.86 30.88
C LYS A 406 -32.48 2.10 31.48
N PRO A 407 -33.61 1.97 32.22
CA PRO A 407 -34.28 3.11 32.83
C PRO A 407 -33.43 3.72 33.96
N GLY A 408 -33.62 5.02 34.22
CA GLY A 408 -33.05 5.73 35.37
C GLY A 408 -31.53 5.89 35.42
N ARG A 409 -30.82 5.87 34.27
CA ARG A 409 -29.37 6.08 34.23
C ARG A 409 -29.02 7.57 34.28
N THR A 410 -28.05 7.92 35.11
CA THR A 410 -27.57 9.31 35.23
C THR A 410 -26.65 9.68 34.05
N ALA A 411 -26.50 10.97 33.77
CA ALA A 411 -25.59 11.46 32.73
C ALA A 411 -24.14 10.97 32.92
N SER A 412 -23.65 10.90 34.16
CA SER A 412 -22.32 10.35 34.45
C SER A 412 -22.21 8.87 34.12
N GLN A 413 -23.24 8.07 34.40
CA GLN A 413 -23.24 6.64 34.08
C GLN A 413 -23.31 6.40 32.57
N ILE A 414 -24.04 7.24 31.83
CA ILE A 414 -24.10 7.18 30.38
C ILE A 414 -22.75 7.60 29.79
N GLN A 415 -22.16 8.70 30.28
CA GLN A 415 -20.84 9.18 29.84
C GLN A 415 -19.75 8.13 30.10
N SER A 416 -19.69 7.53 31.29
CA SER A 416 -18.71 6.48 31.58
C SER A 416 -18.90 5.23 30.71
N ALA A 417 -20.13 4.91 30.30
CA ALA A 417 -20.38 3.81 29.37
C ALA A 417 -19.91 4.14 27.94
N ILE A 418 -20.05 5.39 27.50
CA ILE A 418 -19.55 5.87 26.21
C ILE A 418 -18.02 5.86 26.22
N ASP A 419 -17.40 6.48 27.24
CA ASP A 419 -15.94 6.58 27.37
C ASP A 419 -15.29 5.19 27.50
N GLY A 420 -15.97 4.26 28.17
CA GLY A 420 -15.55 2.87 28.31
C GLY A 420 -15.95 1.95 27.16
N ASN A 421 -16.59 2.49 26.10
CA ASN A 421 -17.13 1.72 24.97
C ASN A 421 -17.98 0.50 25.37
N ILE A 422 -18.72 0.61 26.48
CA ILE A 422 -19.48 -0.49 27.07
C ILE A 422 -20.62 -0.87 26.12
N GLY A 423 -20.69 -2.14 25.72
CA GLY A 423 -21.70 -2.61 24.76
C GLY A 423 -21.56 -1.99 23.36
N GLY A 424 -20.37 -1.49 23.03
CA GLY A 424 -20.11 -0.83 21.75
C GLY A 424 -20.57 0.63 21.72
N MET A 425 -20.79 1.30 22.86
CA MET A 425 -21.29 2.69 22.92
C MET A 425 -20.25 3.78 22.57
N GLY A 426 -18.98 3.41 22.34
CA GLY A 426 -17.87 4.36 22.15
C GLY A 426 -17.97 5.22 20.88
N TYR A 427 -18.77 4.81 19.90
CA TYR A 427 -19.10 5.64 18.73
C TYR A 427 -19.95 6.88 19.08
N LEU A 428 -20.51 6.93 20.30
CA LEU A 428 -21.28 8.07 20.82
C LEU A 428 -20.40 9.08 21.58
N SER A 429 -19.07 8.92 21.57
CA SER A 429 -18.11 9.84 22.22
C SER A 429 -18.15 11.28 21.68
N THR A 430 -18.84 11.49 20.57
CA THR A 430 -19.09 12.82 19.99
C THR A 430 -20.28 13.56 20.60
N LEU A 431 -21.10 12.90 21.44
CA LEU A 431 -22.17 13.57 22.18
C LEU A 431 -21.56 14.50 23.24
N THR A 432 -22.03 15.74 23.26
CA THR A 432 -21.62 16.70 24.28
C THR A 432 -22.22 16.35 25.64
N ALA A 433 -21.58 16.82 26.73
CA ALA A 433 -22.09 16.61 28.08
C ALA A 433 -23.54 17.11 28.26
N ALA A 434 -23.94 18.16 27.53
CA ALA A 434 -25.31 18.68 27.54
C ALA A 434 -26.32 17.75 26.85
N GLU A 435 -25.91 17.10 25.75
CA GLU A 435 -26.74 16.10 25.06
C GLU A 435 -26.85 14.81 25.86
N VAL A 436 -25.76 14.37 26.49
CA VAL A 436 -25.76 13.21 27.40
C VAL A 436 -26.65 13.48 28.63
N GLN A 437 -26.61 14.70 29.17
CA GLN A 437 -27.51 15.11 30.24
C GLN A 437 -28.98 15.15 29.78
N ALA A 438 -29.27 15.68 28.60
CA ALA A 438 -30.61 15.69 28.04
C ALA A 438 -31.17 14.26 27.84
N ILE A 439 -30.35 13.32 27.37
CA ILE A 439 -30.72 11.91 27.26
C ILE A 439 -31.03 11.31 28.64
N ALA A 440 -30.18 11.56 29.64
CA ALA A 440 -30.38 11.08 31.00
C ALA A 440 -31.71 11.59 31.61
N ASP A 441 -32.02 12.87 31.39
CA ASP A 441 -33.24 13.51 31.87
C ASP A 441 -34.51 12.97 31.18
N ALA A 442 -34.38 12.43 29.96
CA ALA A 442 -35.48 11.86 29.19
C ALA A 442 -35.80 10.40 29.57
N LEU A 443 -34.90 9.70 30.26
CA LEU A 443 -35.10 8.28 30.62
C LEU A 443 -36.23 8.12 31.66
N PRO A 444 -37.10 7.10 31.52
CA PRO A 444 -38.12 6.81 32.53
C PRO A 444 -37.46 6.43 33.86
N ALA A 445 -38.05 6.86 34.96
CA ALA A 445 -37.59 6.51 36.30
C ALA A 445 -37.64 4.98 36.50
N GLY A 446 -36.51 4.38 36.91
CA GLY A 446 -36.43 2.95 37.17
C GLY A 446 -37.38 2.52 38.28
N SER A 447 -38.17 1.47 38.06
CA SER A 447 -38.92 0.81 39.14
C SER A 447 -37.95 -0.03 39.98
N GLY A 448 -37.44 0.56 41.06
CA GLY A 448 -36.65 -0.16 42.05
C GLY A 448 -35.83 0.75 42.97
N GLY A 449 -36.44 1.17 44.09
CA GLY A 449 -35.72 1.57 45.30
C GLY A 449 -35.24 3.02 45.38
N ASN A 450 -35.92 3.78 46.24
CA ASN A 450 -35.76 5.20 46.47
C ASN A 450 -34.44 5.59 47.17
N ALA A 451 -34.13 6.88 47.05
CA ALA A 451 -33.04 7.66 47.60
C ALA A 451 -32.69 7.43 49.08
N GLY A 452 -31.44 7.77 49.42
CA GLY A 452 -31.12 8.29 50.77
C GLY A 452 -29.69 8.02 51.20
N GLY A 453 -28.93 9.10 51.41
CA GLY A 453 -27.66 9.03 52.12
C GLY A 453 -27.82 8.42 53.52
N GLY A 454 -26.88 7.57 53.90
CA GLY A 454 -26.83 6.96 55.22
C GLY A 454 -25.59 6.11 55.39
N ASN A 455 -24.60 6.66 56.10
CA ASN A 455 -23.49 5.91 56.68
C ASN A 455 -24.06 4.85 57.65
N SER A 456 -23.86 3.55 57.40
CA SER A 456 -24.02 2.49 58.40
C SER A 456 -23.29 1.21 57.97
N ASN A 457 -22.31 0.90 58.80
CA ASN A 457 -21.44 -0.25 58.88
C ASN A 457 -22.23 -1.60 58.91
N THR A 458 -22.76 -2.02 57.77
CA THR A 458 -23.37 -3.35 57.59
C THR A 458 -22.47 -4.12 56.62
N PRO A 459 -21.90 -5.29 57.00
CA PRO A 459 -20.98 -6.02 56.14
C PRO A 459 -21.63 -6.34 54.78
N PRO A 460 -20.93 -6.12 53.65
CA PRO A 460 -21.44 -6.52 52.34
C PRO A 460 -21.79 -8.02 52.31
N ASP A 461 -22.98 -8.36 51.84
CA ASP A 461 -23.42 -9.76 51.71
C ASP A 461 -22.81 -10.38 50.44
N GLY A 462 -21.71 -11.09 50.62
CA GLY A 462 -20.96 -11.74 49.53
C GLY A 462 -21.77 -12.76 48.73
N ILE A 463 -22.77 -13.41 49.34
CA ILE A 463 -23.63 -14.38 48.65
C ILE A 463 -24.57 -13.65 47.69
N ALA A 464 -25.18 -12.56 48.15
CA ALA A 464 -26.05 -11.72 47.31
C ALA A 464 -25.27 -11.10 46.15
N LEU A 465 -24.08 -10.55 46.43
CA LEU A 465 -23.20 -9.94 45.45
C LEU A 465 -22.71 -10.95 44.40
N TYR A 466 -22.28 -12.14 44.82
CA TYR A 466 -21.86 -13.18 43.86
C TYR A 466 -23.04 -13.59 42.95
N ASN A 467 -24.25 -13.71 43.50
CA ASN A 467 -25.41 -14.11 42.72
C ASN A 467 -25.86 -13.03 41.72
N SER A 468 -25.72 -11.74 42.04
CA SER A 468 -26.09 -10.65 41.12
C SER A 468 -25.03 -10.41 40.05
N GLU A 469 -23.75 -10.46 40.43
CA GLU A 469 -22.66 -9.98 39.59
C GLU A 469 -21.86 -11.08 38.89
N CYS A 470 -21.80 -12.29 39.47
CA CYS A 470 -20.85 -13.32 39.05
C CYS A 470 -21.53 -14.61 38.55
N ALA A 471 -22.67 -15.00 39.13
CA ALA A 471 -23.29 -16.31 38.90
C ALA A 471 -23.75 -16.53 37.45
N GLY A 472 -24.09 -15.45 36.74
CA GLY A 472 -24.50 -15.50 35.33
C GLY A 472 -23.44 -16.13 34.40
N CYS A 473 -22.15 -15.98 34.76
CA CYS A 473 -21.03 -16.50 33.96
C CYS A 473 -20.27 -17.63 34.67
N HIS A 474 -20.24 -17.65 36.00
CA HIS A 474 -19.41 -18.58 36.77
C HIS A 474 -20.16 -19.76 37.39
N GLY A 475 -21.48 -19.85 37.17
CA GLY A 475 -22.34 -20.83 37.81
C GLY A 475 -22.75 -20.40 39.22
N ASN A 476 -23.70 -21.11 39.82
CA ASN A 476 -24.21 -20.76 41.13
C ASN A 476 -23.12 -20.92 42.21
N LEU A 477 -23.29 -20.24 43.36
CA LEU A 477 -22.23 -20.16 44.36
C LEU A 477 -21.76 -21.54 44.87
N ALA A 478 -22.69 -22.49 45.03
CA ALA A 478 -22.40 -23.83 45.56
C ALA A 478 -21.56 -24.68 44.61
N ASN A 479 -21.59 -24.41 43.31
CA ASN A 479 -20.84 -25.14 42.28
C ASN A 479 -20.01 -24.22 41.39
N SER A 480 -19.60 -23.06 41.92
CA SER A 480 -18.86 -22.06 41.17
C SER A 480 -17.64 -22.68 40.49
N SER A 481 -17.51 -22.43 39.19
CA SER A 481 -16.32 -22.77 38.41
C SER A 481 -15.04 -22.06 38.90
N LYS A 482 -15.18 -21.13 39.87
CA LYS A 482 -14.11 -20.32 40.46
C LYS A 482 -14.01 -20.48 41.98
N ALA A 483 -14.37 -21.66 42.49
CA ALA A 483 -14.19 -22.03 43.90
C ALA A 483 -12.75 -21.76 44.40
N GLY A 484 -12.62 -21.26 45.63
CA GLY A 484 -11.34 -21.03 46.31
C GLY A 484 -10.52 -19.82 45.85
N ARG A 485 -11.08 -18.90 45.05
CA ARG A 485 -10.38 -17.68 44.63
C ARG A 485 -10.34 -16.63 45.74
N THR A 486 -9.17 -16.02 45.93
CA THR A 486 -8.98 -14.98 46.95
C THR A 486 -9.41 -13.61 46.43
N ALA A 487 -9.69 -12.67 47.34
CA ALA A 487 -10.10 -11.31 46.99
C ALA A 487 -9.08 -10.60 46.07
N SER A 488 -7.78 -10.81 46.29
CA SER A 488 -6.74 -10.26 45.41
C SER A 488 -6.77 -10.86 44.00
N GLN A 489 -7.09 -12.15 43.86
CA GLN A 489 -7.23 -12.79 42.55
C GLN A 489 -8.50 -12.31 41.82
N ILE A 490 -9.59 -12.09 42.55
CA ILE A 490 -10.82 -11.53 42.00
C ILE A 490 -10.59 -10.07 41.58
N GLN A 491 -9.96 -9.26 42.43
CA GLN A 491 -9.63 -7.86 42.12
C GLN A 491 -8.72 -7.77 40.90
N SER A 492 -7.66 -8.59 40.82
CA SER A 492 -6.76 -8.60 39.67
C SER A 492 -7.47 -9.02 38.38
N ALA A 493 -8.47 -9.91 38.47
CA ALA A 493 -9.29 -10.30 37.33
C ALA A 493 -10.23 -9.16 36.88
N ILE A 494 -10.79 -8.39 37.82
CA ILE A 494 -11.61 -7.21 37.51
C ILE A 494 -10.74 -6.12 36.88
N ASP A 495 -9.62 -5.79 37.50
CA ASP A 495 -8.69 -4.75 37.02
C ASP A 495 -8.09 -5.11 35.65
N GLY A 496 -7.82 -6.40 35.43
CA GLY A 496 -7.36 -6.95 34.15
C GLY A 496 -8.46 -7.25 33.15
N ASN A 497 -9.73 -6.95 33.47
CA ASN A 497 -10.91 -7.28 32.66
C ASN A 497 -10.96 -8.75 32.17
N VAL A 498 -10.44 -9.67 32.98
CA VAL A 498 -10.28 -11.09 32.63
C VAL A 498 -11.66 -11.72 32.46
N GLY A 499 -11.93 -12.28 31.28
CA GLY A 499 -13.25 -12.86 30.98
C GLY A 499 -14.38 -11.84 30.88
N GLY A 500 -14.05 -10.55 30.65
CA GLY A 500 -15.03 -9.47 30.57
C GLY A 500 -15.46 -8.93 31.94
N MET A 501 -14.76 -9.23 33.03
CA MET A 501 -15.12 -8.83 34.40
C MET A 501 -14.89 -7.34 34.73
N GLY A 502 -14.33 -6.55 33.81
CA GLY A 502 -13.96 -5.15 34.04
C GLY A 502 -15.14 -4.22 34.32
N TYR A 503 -16.37 -4.61 33.96
CA TYR A 503 -17.58 -3.87 34.35
C TYR A 503 -17.84 -3.91 35.87
N LEU A 504 -17.18 -4.81 36.60
CA LEU A 504 -17.26 -4.95 38.05
C LEU A 504 -16.23 -4.06 38.78
N SER A 505 -15.49 -3.20 38.08
CA SER A 505 -14.50 -2.28 38.69
C SER A 505 -15.12 -1.27 39.67
N THR A 506 -16.45 -1.18 39.67
CA THR A 506 -17.21 -0.37 40.64
C THR A 506 -17.42 -1.05 41.99
N LEU A 507 -17.11 -2.35 42.12
CA LEU A 507 -17.14 -3.05 43.40
C LEU A 507 -16.01 -2.53 44.29
N THR A 508 -16.33 -2.20 45.53
CA THR A 508 -15.34 -1.82 46.54
C THR A 508 -14.52 -3.02 46.99
N ALA A 509 -13.32 -2.76 47.53
CA ALA A 509 -12.47 -3.82 48.07
C ALA A 509 -13.16 -4.67 49.15
N ALA A 510 -14.09 -4.09 49.92
CA ALA A 510 -14.88 -4.81 50.92
C ALA A 510 -15.93 -5.74 50.30
N GLU A 511 -16.53 -5.34 49.17
CA GLU A 511 -17.48 -6.18 48.42
C GLU A 511 -16.75 -7.33 47.70
N VAL A 512 -15.57 -7.05 47.13
CA VAL A 512 -14.72 -8.08 46.52
C VAL A 512 -14.23 -9.09 47.57
N GLN A 513 -13.89 -8.62 48.77
CA GLN A 513 -13.54 -9.50 49.89
C GLN A 513 -14.73 -10.35 50.34
N ALA A 514 -15.93 -9.77 50.45
CA ALA A 514 -17.13 -10.51 50.81
C ALA A 514 -17.47 -11.62 49.79
N ILE A 515 -17.30 -11.35 48.49
CA ILE A 515 -17.47 -12.36 47.43
C ILE A 515 -16.45 -13.49 47.58
N ALA A 516 -15.18 -13.16 47.85
CA ALA A 516 -14.12 -14.15 48.05
C ALA A 516 -14.41 -15.06 49.24
N ASP A 517 -14.89 -14.49 50.35
CA ASP A 517 -15.23 -15.22 51.58
C ASP A 517 -16.46 -16.13 51.39
N ALA A 518 -17.35 -15.79 50.45
CA ALA A 518 -18.54 -16.58 50.13
C ALA A 518 -18.26 -17.78 49.22
N LEU A 519 -17.13 -17.80 48.50
CA LEU A 519 -16.79 -18.89 47.58
C LEU A 519 -16.46 -20.19 48.33
N PRO A 520 -16.92 -21.35 47.84
CA PRO A 520 -16.58 -22.63 48.46
C PRO A 520 -15.07 -22.90 48.35
N ALA A 521 -14.49 -23.51 49.39
CA ALA A 521 -13.08 -23.88 49.40
C ALA A 521 -12.78 -24.89 48.27
N GLY A 522 -11.74 -24.62 47.47
CA GLY A 522 -11.35 -25.47 46.35
C GLY A 522 -10.95 -26.88 46.80
N SER A 523 -11.53 -27.90 46.16
CA SER A 523 -11.11 -29.30 46.35
C SER A 523 -9.85 -29.56 45.53
N GLY A 524 -8.69 -29.57 46.19
CA GLY A 524 -7.41 -29.83 45.52
C GLY A 524 -6.21 -29.85 46.47
N GLY A 525 -6.00 -30.99 47.14
CA GLY A 525 -4.70 -31.57 47.49
C GLY A 525 -3.64 -30.70 48.16
N ASN A 526 -3.60 -30.75 49.49
CA ASN A 526 -2.46 -30.39 50.32
C ASN A 526 -1.29 -31.39 50.15
N THR A 527 -0.06 -30.93 49.93
CA THR A 527 1.14 -31.26 50.73
C THR A 527 2.28 -30.34 50.32
N GLY A 528 2.79 -29.57 51.29
CA GLY A 528 3.81 -28.56 51.06
C GLY A 528 5.26 -29.03 51.21
N GLY A 529 6.15 -28.04 51.05
CA GLY A 529 7.50 -28.02 51.62
C GLY A 529 8.64 -28.10 50.61
N GLY A 530 9.42 -27.01 50.47
CA GLY A 530 10.76 -27.09 49.88
C GLY A 530 11.26 -25.82 49.19
N ASN A 531 12.09 -25.07 49.90
CA ASN A 531 12.91 -23.96 49.41
C ASN A 531 13.84 -24.37 48.26
N GLY A 532 14.01 -23.55 47.22
CA GLY A 532 15.08 -23.71 46.22
C GLY A 532 14.85 -22.96 44.92
N GLY A 533 15.66 -21.92 44.67
CA GLY A 533 15.67 -21.17 43.41
C GLY A 533 16.12 -22.05 42.23
N GLY A 534 15.35 -21.99 41.15
CA GLY A 534 15.64 -22.54 39.85
C GLY A 534 14.65 -21.95 38.86
N THR A 535 15.11 -21.46 37.72
CA THR A 535 14.27 -20.93 36.64
C THR A 535 13.37 -22.05 36.14
N THR A 536 12.13 -22.13 36.62
CA THR A 536 11.14 -23.08 36.13
C THR A 536 10.75 -22.68 34.72
N GLN A 537 11.24 -23.46 33.75
CA GLN A 537 10.83 -23.39 32.36
C GLN A 537 9.29 -23.50 32.29
N PRO A 538 8.61 -22.62 31.54
CA PRO A 538 7.16 -22.67 31.43
C PRO A 538 6.69 -24.00 30.82
N ASP A 539 5.67 -24.63 31.40
CA ASP A 539 5.09 -25.87 30.89
C ASP A 539 4.12 -25.58 29.74
N GLY A 540 4.59 -25.80 28.51
CA GLY A 540 3.86 -25.56 27.28
C GLY A 540 2.55 -26.34 27.15
N ALA A 541 2.47 -27.55 27.71
CA ALA A 541 1.25 -28.36 27.64
C ALA A 541 0.15 -27.76 28.54
N THR A 542 0.53 -27.32 29.73
CA THR A 542 -0.37 -26.61 30.66
C THR A 542 -0.80 -25.26 30.08
N LEU A 543 0.13 -24.50 29.50
CA LEU A 543 -0.17 -23.24 28.85
C LEU A 543 -1.14 -23.40 27.67
N TYR A 544 -0.93 -24.40 26.80
CA TYR A 544 -1.83 -24.69 25.69
C TYR A 544 -3.23 -25.12 26.19
N ALA A 545 -3.30 -25.96 27.22
CA ALA A 545 -4.57 -26.41 27.79
C ALA A 545 -5.40 -25.23 28.34
N ASN A 546 -4.75 -24.27 28.99
CA ASN A 546 -5.41 -23.14 29.62
C ASN A 546 -5.81 -22.04 28.63
N ASN A 547 -5.00 -21.82 27.60
CA ASN A 547 -5.11 -20.64 26.74
C ASN A 547 -5.63 -20.93 25.33
N CYS A 548 -5.47 -22.17 24.84
CA CYS A 548 -5.66 -22.50 23.43
C CYS A 548 -6.68 -23.62 23.19
N ALA A 549 -6.75 -24.61 24.08
CA ALA A 549 -7.47 -25.86 23.83
C ALA A 549 -9.00 -25.71 23.69
N SER A 550 -9.58 -24.68 24.29
CA SER A 550 -11.02 -24.36 24.18
C SER A 550 -11.45 -24.07 22.73
N CYS A 551 -10.57 -23.48 21.93
CA CYS A 551 -10.85 -23.09 20.54
C CYS A 551 -10.14 -24.00 19.52
N HIS A 552 -8.97 -24.53 19.87
CA HIS A 552 -8.13 -25.29 18.94
C HIS A 552 -8.15 -26.80 19.15
N GLY A 553 -8.92 -27.28 20.13
CA GLY A 553 -8.98 -28.69 20.51
C GLY A 553 -7.84 -29.08 21.44
N SER A 554 -7.91 -30.28 22.03
CA SER A 554 -6.90 -30.78 22.97
C SER A 554 -5.51 -30.84 22.34
N LEU A 555 -4.45 -30.82 23.15
CA LEU A 555 -3.07 -30.75 22.65
C LEU A 555 -2.76 -31.88 21.66
N ALA A 556 -3.19 -33.11 21.95
CA ALA A 556 -2.96 -34.29 21.11
C ALA A 556 -3.70 -34.25 19.77
N SER A 557 -4.78 -33.48 19.64
CA SER A 557 -5.61 -33.38 18.44
C SER A 557 -5.76 -31.93 17.97
N SER A 558 -4.78 -31.09 18.29
CA SER A 558 -4.86 -29.66 18.00
C SER A 558 -5.06 -29.41 16.52
N SER A 559 -6.07 -28.61 16.17
CA SER A 559 -6.26 -28.05 14.82
C SER A 559 -5.10 -27.13 14.38
N LYS A 560 -4.17 -26.84 15.30
CA LYS A 560 -2.99 -25.98 15.12
C LYS A 560 -1.69 -26.77 15.38
N ALA A 561 -1.71 -28.09 15.19
CA ALA A 561 -0.50 -28.92 15.20
C ALA A 561 0.61 -28.34 14.30
N GLY A 562 1.87 -28.42 14.75
CA GLY A 562 3.05 -27.98 14.01
C GLY A 562 3.26 -26.46 13.86
N ARG A 563 2.55 -25.61 14.61
CA ARG A 563 2.78 -24.16 14.58
C ARG A 563 4.01 -23.75 15.40
N THR A 564 4.81 -22.87 14.82
CA THR A 564 6.02 -22.32 15.45
C THR A 564 5.69 -21.16 16.39
N ALA A 565 6.61 -20.84 17.32
CA ALA A 565 6.44 -19.74 18.28
C ALA A 565 6.20 -18.39 17.61
N SER A 566 6.90 -18.10 16.50
CA SER A 566 6.70 -16.87 15.72
C SER A 566 5.30 -16.81 15.10
N GLN A 567 4.81 -17.92 14.55
CA GLN A 567 3.45 -17.98 14.00
C GLN A 567 2.37 -17.82 15.07
N ILE A 568 2.60 -18.34 16.28
CA ILE A 568 1.70 -18.15 17.42
C ILE A 568 1.74 -16.70 17.88
N GLN A 569 2.92 -16.10 18.00
CA GLN A 569 3.09 -14.71 18.40
C GLN A 569 2.43 -13.75 17.39
N SER A 570 2.68 -13.91 16.10
CA SER A 570 2.04 -13.08 15.07
C SER A 570 0.52 -13.22 15.04
N ALA A 571 -0.02 -14.40 15.37
CA ALA A 571 -1.46 -14.60 15.50
C ALA A 571 -2.04 -13.88 16.73
N ILE A 572 -1.31 -13.85 17.85
CA ILE A 572 -1.68 -13.09 19.04
C ILE A 572 -1.62 -11.60 18.75
N ASP A 573 -0.51 -11.11 18.20
CA ASP A 573 -0.29 -9.68 17.90
C ASP A 573 -1.30 -9.16 16.86
N GLY A 574 -1.61 -9.97 15.85
CA GLY A 574 -2.61 -9.67 14.83
C GLY A 574 -4.05 -9.96 15.26
N ASN A 575 -4.27 -10.38 16.52
CA ASN A 575 -5.57 -10.78 17.07
C ASN A 575 -6.34 -11.78 16.16
N ILE A 576 -5.60 -12.68 15.49
CA ILE A 576 -6.15 -13.60 14.51
C ILE A 576 -7.04 -14.62 15.22
N GLY A 577 -8.30 -14.73 14.80
CA GLY A 577 -9.27 -15.59 15.47
C GLY A 577 -9.63 -15.14 16.90
N GLY A 578 -9.37 -13.88 17.24
CA GLY A 578 -9.65 -13.34 18.57
C GLY A 578 -8.59 -13.66 19.62
N MET A 579 -7.38 -14.08 19.24
CA MET A 579 -6.30 -14.49 20.16
C MET A 579 -5.57 -13.32 20.86
N GLY A 580 -5.90 -12.07 20.57
CA GLY A 580 -5.18 -10.89 21.07
C GLY A 580 -5.22 -10.70 22.58
N TYR A 581 -6.18 -11.32 23.29
CA TYR A 581 -6.19 -11.34 24.76
C TYR A 581 -5.03 -12.14 25.37
N LEU A 582 -4.32 -12.94 24.56
CA LEU A 582 -3.15 -13.71 24.95
C LEU A 582 -1.84 -12.92 24.79
N SER A 583 -1.88 -11.63 24.46
CA SER A 583 -0.69 -10.76 24.34
C SER A 583 0.08 -10.58 25.65
N THR A 584 -0.48 -11.09 26.75
CA THR A 584 0.16 -11.16 28.07
C THR A 584 1.09 -12.36 28.25
N LEU A 585 1.05 -13.35 27.34
CA LEU A 585 2.02 -14.46 27.33
C LEU A 585 3.40 -13.93 26.94
N THR A 586 4.41 -14.31 27.72
CA THR A 586 5.81 -13.99 27.42
C THR A 586 6.31 -14.81 26.23
N ALA A 587 7.36 -14.32 25.56
CA ALA A 587 8.01 -15.05 24.47
C ALA A 587 8.44 -16.47 24.87
N ALA A 588 8.85 -16.68 26.12
CA ALA A 588 9.22 -18.00 26.65
C ALA A 588 8.00 -18.93 26.82
N GLU A 589 6.84 -18.40 27.20
CA GLU A 589 5.59 -19.16 27.30
C GLU A 589 5.03 -19.51 25.90
N VAL A 590 5.11 -18.58 24.96
CA VAL A 590 4.73 -18.82 23.55
C VAL A 590 5.63 -19.87 22.92
N GLN A 591 6.94 -19.82 23.20
CA GLN A 591 7.88 -20.84 22.76
C GLN A 591 7.57 -22.20 23.38
N ALA A 592 7.26 -22.26 24.68
CA ALA A 592 6.89 -23.50 25.35
C ALA A 592 5.62 -24.12 24.74
N ILE A 593 4.61 -23.31 24.39
CA ILE A 593 3.39 -23.77 23.70
C ILE A 593 3.74 -24.35 22.33
N ALA A 594 4.60 -23.69 21.56
CA ALA A 594 5.03 -24.16 20.24
C ALA A 594 5.73 -25.52 20.33
N ASP A 595 6.61 -25.70 21.32
CA ASP A 595 7.35 -26.93 21.54
C ASP A 595 6.44 -28.09 21.99
N ALA A 596 5.30 -27.79 22.62
CA ALA A 596 4.34 -28.77 23.09
C ALA A 596 3.36 -29.27 22.01
N LEU A 597 3.21 -28.54 20.89
CA LEU A 597 2.29 -28.92 19.82
C LEU A 597 2.76 -30.19 19.08
N PRO A 598 1.85 -31.12 18.77
CA PRO A 598 2.23 -32.32 18.03
C PRO A 598 2.73 -31.96 16.63
N ALA A 599 3.70 -32.72 16.13
CA ALA A 599 4.16 -32.63 14.74
C ALA A 599 2.98 -32.94 13.80
N GLY A 600 2.61 -31.98 12.94
CA GLY A 600 1.45 -32.12 12.06
C GLY A 600 1.58 -33.33 11.13
N SER A 601 0.66 -34.29 11.25
CA SER A 601 0.49 -35.41 10.32
C SER A 601 -0.54 -35.00 9.26
N GLY A 602 -0.16 -35.10 7.99
CA GLY A 602 -0.80 -34.42 6.86
C GLY A 602 -2.28 -34.73 6.61
N GLY A 603 -2.98 -33.68 6.20
CA GLY A 603 -4.34 -33.70 5.65
C GLY A 603 -4.77 -32.28 5.29
N ASN A 604 -4.28 -31.76 4.16
CA ASN A 604 -4.58 -30.40 3.71
C ASN A 604 -5.00 -30.40 2.23
N THR A 605 -6.29 -30.17 1.97
CA THR A 605 -6.87 -29.85 0.66
C THR A 605 -6.97 -28.33 0.44
N GLY A 606 -5.87 -27.63 0.70
CA GLY A 606 -5.71 -26.21 0.40
C GLY A 606 -4.23 -25.88 0.45
N GLY A 607 -3.58 -25.73 -0.71
CA GLY A 607 -2.13 -25.66 -0.87
C GLY A 607 -1.43 -24.82 0.20
N ASN A 608 -0.61 -25.47 1.01
CA ASN A 608 0.36 -24.81 1.88
C ASN A 608 1.57 -24.46 1.02
N TYR A 609 1.81 -23.17 0.76
CA TYR A 609 2.96 -22.66 0.02
C TYR A 609 4.17 -22.37 0.93
N SER A 610 4.23 -22.93 2.14
CA SER A 610 5.42 -22.80 3.00
C SER A 610 6.66 -23.54 2.47
N ASP A 611 6.46 -24.39 1.47
CA ASP A 611 7.52 -24.99 0.66
C ASP A 611 7.37 -24.47 -0.77
N CYS A 612 8.16 -23.46 -1.13
CA CYS A 612 8.12 -22.85 -2.46
C CYS A 612 8.58 -23.84 -3.54
N THR A 613 9.27 -24.94 -3.16
CA THR A 613 9.84 -25.95 -4.07
C THR A 613 8.83 -26.69 -4.92
N ALA A 614 7.55 -26.66 -4.54
CA ALA A 614 6.46 -27.20 -5.35
C ALA A 614 6.28 -26.45 -6.68
N CYS A 615 6.69 -25.19 -6.76
CA CYS A 615 6.54 -24.36 -7.97
C CYS A 615 7.88 -23.78 -8.47
N HIS A 616 8.83 -23.47 -7.58
CA HIS A 616 10.13 -22.87 -7.88
C HIS A 616 11.21 -23.25 -6.88
N GLY A 617 12.50 -23.09 -7.20
CA GLY A 617 13.57 -23.24 -6.23
C GLY A 617 13.41 -22.31 -5.00
N GLN A 618 14.02 -22.69 -3.88
CA GLN A 618 14.03 -21.89 -2.64
C GLN A 618 15.47 -21.57 -2.19
N PRO A 619 15.97 -20.36 -2.44
CA PRO A 619 15.33 -19.25 -3.19
C PRO A 619 15.22 -19.53 -4.71
N PRO A 620 14.36 -18.79 -5.46
CA PRO A 620 14.14 -19.02 -6.89
C PRO A 620 15.43 -18.75 -7.65
N ASN A 621 16.07 -19.82 -8.11
CA ASN A 621 17.42 -19.77 -8.69
C ASN A 621 17.49 -20.51 -10.02
N GLY A 622 18.27 -19.95 -10.94
CA GLY A 622 18.47 -20.48 -12.29
C GLY A 622 17.63 -19.76 -13.33
N ASN A 623 17.86 -20.12 -14.60
CA ASN A 623 17.34 -19.38 -15.76
C ASN A 623 15.99 -19.92 -16.27
N THR A 624 15.42 -20.94 -15.61
CA THR A 624 14.17 -21.56 -16.05
C THR A 624 13.00 -20.97 -15.29
N SER A 625 12.11 -20.33 -16.04
CA SER A 625 10.87 -19.79 -15.50
C SER A 625 10.14 -20.87 -14.68
N PRO A 626 9.71 -20.55 -13.45
CA PRO A 626 9.52 -19.18 -12.98
C PRO A 626 10.66 -18.73 -12.02
N ASN A 627 11.79 -19.46 -11.98
CA ASN A 627 13.01 -19.05 -11.28
C ASN A 627 13.72 -17.90 -12.01
N THR A 628 14.46 -17.08 -11.25
CA THR A 628 15.36 -16.07 -11.82
C THR A 628 16.80 -16.32 -11.39
N ALA A 629 17.75 -16.13 -12.30
CA ALA A 629 19.16 -16.11 -11.96
C ALA A 629 19.52 -14.83 -11.20
N GLY A 630 20.54 -14.88 -10.35
CA GLY A 630 21.05 -13.75 -9.57
C GLY A 630 21.95 -14.18 -8.41
N ALA A 631 22.23 -13.27 -7.49
CA ALA A 631 23.17 -13.46 -6.39
C ALA A 631 22.60 -14.19 -5.15
N HIS A 632 21.42 -14.83 -5.23
CA HIS A 632 20.83 -15.55 -4.09
C HIS A 632 21.77 -16.61 -3.50
N ALA A 633 22.53 -17.32 -4.32
CA ALA A 633 23.45 -18.36 -3.85
C ALA A 633 24.55 -17.77 -2.94
N ALA A 634 25.05 -16.59 -3.28
CA ALA A 634 26.04 -15.89 -2.46
C ALA A 634 25.45 -15.41 -1.13
N HIS A 635 24.23 -14.86 -1.16
CA HIS A 635 23.57 -14.36 0.05
C HIS A 635 23.08 -15.49 0.96
N LYS A 636 22.60 -16.60 0.41
CA LYS A 636 22.23 -17.80 1.17
C LYS A 636 23.41 -18.41 1.93
N ALA A 637 24.63 -18.21 1.44
CA ALA A 637 25.84 -18.68 2.11
C ALA A 637 26.21 -17.83 3.35
N LEU A 638 25.60 -16.65 3.52
CA LEU A 638 25.84 -15.79 4.67
C LEU A 638 25.07 -16.29 5.91
N PRO A 639 25.74 -16.44 7.05
CA PRO A 639 25.08 -16.63 8.34
C PRO A 639 24.07 -15.50 8.61
N GLY A 640 22.88 -15.84 9.11
CA GLY A 640 21.81 -14.88 9.38
C GLY A 640 20.87 -14.58 8.20
N VAL A 641 21.26 -14.86 6.96
CA VAL A 641 20.36 -14.80 5.78
C VAL A 641 19.80 -16.19 5.47
N GLY A 642 20.67 -17.16 5.17
CA GLY A 642 20.28 -18.54 4.91
C GLY A 642 19.14 -18.68 3.88
N THR A 643 18.05 -19.34 4.28
CA THR A 643 16.82 -19.48 3.47
C THR A 643 15.73 -18.48 3.83
N ASP A 644 16.01 -17.52 4.71
CA ASP A 644 15.05 -16.51 5.10
C ASP A 644 14.93 -15.43 4.02
N CYS A 645 13.88 -15.56 3.22
CA CYS A 645 13.62 -14.62 2.12
C CYS A 645 13.15 -13.26 2.64
N ALA A 646 12.60 -13.19 3.87
CA ALA A 646 12.07 -11.94 4.43
C ALA A 646 13.16 -10.88 4.61
N VAL A 647 14.43 -11.30 4.74
CA VAL A 647 15.58 -10.40 4.80
C VAL A 647 15.64 -9.41 3.63
N CYS A 648 15.22 -9.84 2.44
CA CYS A 648 15.21 -8.99 1.24
C CYS A 648 13.80 -8.77 0.65
N HIS A 649 12.79 -9.51 1.11
CA HIS A 649 11.42 -9.50 0.57
C HIS A 649 10.37 -9.19 1.64
N THR A 650 10.70 -8.34 2.62
CA THR A 650 9.74 -7.90 3.64
C THR A 650 8.57 -7.16 2.99
N GLY A 651 7.35 -7.64 3.21
CA GLY A 651 6.13 -7.05 2.63
C GLY A 651 5.91 -7.36 1.14
N ALA A 652 6.68 -8.29 0.56
CA ALA A 652 6.54 -8.69 -0.84
C ALA A 652 5.27 -9.51 -1.09
N ASN A 653 4.68 -9.34 -2.29
CA ASN A 653 3.49 -10.07 -2.73
C ASN A 653 3.83 -11.07 -3.84
N HIS A 654 3.04 -12.14 -3.98
CA HIS A 654 3.16 -13.09 -5.10
C HIS A 654 2.46 -12.52 -6.36
N ASN A 655 3.00 -11.44 -6.91
CA ASN A 655 2.45 -10.66 -8.04
C ASN A 655 3.22 -10.88 -9.36
N GLY A 656 4.10 -11.88 -9.41
CA GLY A 656 4.96 -12.15 -10.56
C GLY A 656 6.12 -11.17 -10.74
N GLN A 657 6.42 -10.34 -9.73
CA GLN A 657 7.55 -9.41 -9.70
C GLN A 657 8.54 -9.80 -8.58
N VAL A 658 9.75 -9.24 -8.67
CA VAL A 658 10.74 -9.31 -7.59
C VAL A 658 10.58 -8.05 -6.75
N ASP A 659 9.76 -8.13 -5.70
CA ASP A 659 9.54 -7.02 -4.77
C ASP A 659 10.61 -7.07 -3.68
N LEU A 660 11.48 -6.06 -3.62
CA LEU A 660 12.48 -5.95 -2.55
C LEU A 660 11.96 -5.06 -1.43
N GLY A 661 12.11 -5.55 -0.20
CA GLY A 661 11.80 -4.84 1.03
C GLY A 661 12.74 -5.31 2.13
N PHE A 662 13.42 -4.35 2.77
CA PHE A 662 14.44 -4.64 3.78
C PHE A 662 13.91 -4.30 5.18
N PRO A 663 14.11 -5.17 6.18
CA PRO A 663 13.88 -4.80 7.57
C PRO A 663 14.82 -3.66 8.00
N ALA A 664 14.35 -2.78 8.88
CA ALA A 664 15.14 -1.66 9.41
C ALA A 664 16.45 -2.09 10.09
N ALA A 665 16.54 -3.34 10.56
CA ALA A 665 17.78 -3.90 11.10
C ALA A 665 18.93 -3.95 10.07
N TYR A 666 18.62 -3.86 8.78
CA TYR A 666 19.59 -3.85 7.69
C TYR A 666 19.96 -2.46 7.20
N ASP A 667 19.44 -1.40 7.83
CA ASP A 667 19.79 -0.02 7.51
C ASP A 667 21.25 0.26 7.87
N ALA A 668 21.98 0.84 6.93
CA ALA A 668 23.32 1.34 7.19
C ALA A 668 23.27 2.64 7.99
N GLN A 669 24.39 3.02 8.62
CA GLN A 669 24.48 4.26 9.39
C GLN A 669 24.13 5.51 8.56
N GLY A 670 24.40 5.45 7.25
CA GLY A 670 24.14 6.56 6.31
C GLY A 670 22.70 6.72 5.85
N GLY A 671 21.79 5.78 6.13
CA GLY A 671 20.39 5.87 5.71
C GLY A 671 19.67 4.53 5.60
N VAL A 672 18.41 4.59 5.16
CA VAL A 672 17.53 3.42 5.00
C VAL A 672 17.99 2.56 3.83
N ALA A 673 18.04 1.24 4.03
CA ALA A 673 18.33 0.25 3.00
C ALA A 673 17.37 0.41 1.81
N THR A 674 17.92 0.58 0.61
CA THR A 674 17.16 1.00 -0.57
C THR A 674 17.51 0.13 -1.77
N ASP A 675 16.49 -0.41 -2.45
CA ASP A 675 16.63 -0.90 -3.82
C ASP A 675 16.66 0.31 -4.78
N ASN A 676 17.72 0.44 -5.57
CA ASN A 676 17.85 1.55 -6.52
C ASN A 676 17.05 1.32 -7.81
N LEU A 677 16.29 0.22 -7.92
CA LEU A 677 15.45 -0.16 -9.06
C LEU A 677 16.20 -0.39 -10.38
N ASN A 678 17.54 -0.38 -10.34
CA ASN A 678 18.42 -0.61 -11.48
C ASN A 678 19.26 -1.89 -11.32
N GLY A 679 18.96 -2.67 -10.27
CA GLY A 679 19.62 -3.91 -9.94
C GLY A 679 20.78 -3.79 -8.94
N THR A 680 20.99 -2.61 -8.39
CA THR A 680 21.90 -2.37 -7.26
C THR A 680 21.10 -1.94 -6.03
N CYS A 681 21.66 -2.18 -4.85
CA CYS A 681 21.12 -1.69 -3.60
C CYS A 681 22.07 -0.65 -2.97
N SER A 682 21.54 0.25 -2.16
CA SER A 682 22.31 1.25 -1.40
C SER A 682 21.91 1.23 0.07
N ASN A 683 22.76 1.80 0.93
CA ASN A 683 22.48 1.95 2.36
C ASN A 683 22.18 0.62 3.10
N ILE A 684 22.68 -0.51 2.60
CA ILE A 684 22.57 -1.81 3.29
C ILE A 684 23.78 -2.00 4.21
N ILE A 685 23.53 -2.34 5.48
CA ILE A 685 24.58 -2.53 6.48
C ILE A 685 25.60 -3.60 6.08
N CYS A 686 25.16 -4.72 5.48
CA CYS A 686 26.00 -5.81 4.99
C CYS A 686 27.03 -5.36 3.93
N HIS A 687 26.72 -4.29 3.19
CA HIS A 687 27.59 -3.69 2.18
C HIS A 687 28.23 -2.38 2.67
N GLY A 688 28.18 -2.11 3.97
CA GLY A 688 28.74 -0.91 4.60
C GLY A 688 28.14 0.39 4.07
N GLY A 689 26.87 0.35 3.67
CA GLY A 689 26.16 1.48 3.08
C GLY A 689 26.67 1.92 1.70
N ARG A 690 27.52 1.12 1.05
CA ARG A 690 27.94 1.36 -0.34
C ARG A 690 26.92 0.82 -1.32
N THR A 691 26.91 1.40 -2.53
CA THR A 691 26.15 0.84 -3.65
C THR A 691 26.73 -0.51 -4.03
N THR A 692 25.90 -1.55 -4.04
CA THR A 692 26.31 -2.90 -4.40
C THR A 692 26.66 -2.99 -5.88
N PRO A 693 27.44 -4.01 -6.30
CA PRO A 693 27.42 -4.44 -7.69
C PRO A 693 26.01 -4.85 -8.10
N ASP A 694 25.80 -4.92 -9.41
CA ASP A 694 24.58 -5.44 -9.99
C ASP A 694 24.30 -6.87 -9.51
N TRP A 695 23.09 -7.16 -9.07
CA TRP A 695 22.75 -8.47 -8.48
C TRP A 695 22.71 -9.61 -9.49
N TRP A 696 22.55 -9.33 -10.79
CA TRP A 696 22.46 -10.34 -11.85
C TRP A 696 23.83 -10.66 -12.45
N SER A 697 24.69 -9.65 -12.58
CA SER A 697 25.94 -9.72 -13.34
C SER A 697 27.19 -9.31 -12.55
N GLY A 698 27.00 -8.62 -11.43
CA GLY A 698 28.08 -8.15 -10.57
C GLY A 698 28.57 -9.20 -9.56
N SER A 699 29.79 -8.98 -9.06
CA SER A 699 30.35 -9.78 -7.97
C SER A 699 31.34 -8.97 -7.14
N ILE A 700 31.54 -9.40 -5.89
CA ILE A 700 32.58 -8.90 -4.99
C ILE A 700 33.45 -10.09 -4.57
N ASN A 701 34.77 -9.94 -4.68
CA ASN A 701 35.71 -10.82 -4.02
C ASN A 701 35.98 -10.30 -2.59
N VAL A 702 35.29 -10.88 -1.61
CA VAL A 702 35.33 -10.45 -0.21
C VAL A 702 36.73 -10.55 0.42
N ASP A 703 37.59 -11.43 -0.08
CA ASP A 703 38.95 -11.63 0.45
C ASP A 703 39.94 -10.54 0.01
N SER A 704 39.60 -9.73 -0.99
CA SER A 704 40.55 -8.78 -1.58
C SER A 704 39.98 -7.38 -1.81
N GLN A 705 38.67 -7.24 -1.98
CA GLN A 705 38.02 -5.98 -2.31
C GLN A 705 37.41 -5.31 -1.07
N CYS A 706 38.19 -5.17 -0.01
CA CYS A 706 37.72 -4.63 1.28
C CYS A 706 37.08 -3.23 1.15
N THR A 707 37.59 -2.39 0.23
CA THR A 707 37.03 -1.05 -0.02
C THR A 707 35.70 -1.07 -0.77
N SER A 708 35.18 -2.23 -1.20
CA SER A 708 33.81 -2.32 -1.71
C SER A 708 32.79 -2.22 -0.58
N CYS A 709 33.17 -2.52 0.66
CA CYS A 709 32.30 -2.45 1.83
C CYS A 709 32.80 -1.45 2.90
N HIS A 710 34.11 -1.29 3.08
CA HIS A 710 34.67 -0.45 4.15
C HIS A 710 35.04 0.95 3.67
N ALA A 711 34.30 1.96 4.11
CA ALA A 711 34.57 3.37 3.83
C ALA A 711 35.63 3.97 4.78
N ALA A 712 36.33 5.01 4.32
CA ALA A 712 37.19 5.79 5.21
C ALA A 712 36.32 6.74 6.05
N GLY A 713 36.61 6.87 7.35
CA GLY A 713 35.97 7.83 8.24
C GLY A 713 35.00 7.21 9.24
N THR A 714 33.92 7.92 9.55
CA THR A 714 32.97 7.54 10.61
C THR A 714 31.51 7.56 10.11
N SER A 715 31.31 7.65 8.79
CA SER A 715 29.98 7.76 8.19
C SER A 715 29.25 6.43 8.04
N GLN A 716 29.95 5.30 8.24
CA GLN A 716 29.39 3.96 8.18
C GLN A 716 29.90 3.12 9.36
N TYR A 717 29.07 2.21 9.87
CA TYR A 717 29.39 1.40 11.06
C TYR A 717 30.70 0.62 10.91
N ASN A 718 31.00 0.14 9.70
CA ASN A 718 32.18 -0.64 9.39
C ASN A 718 33.34 0.21 8.82
N SER A 719 33.30 1.54 8.97
CA SER A 719 34.34 2.42 8.42
C SER A 719 35.67 2.28 9.15
N TYR A 720 36.78 2.42 8.43
CA TYR A 720 38.10 2.57 9.05
C TYR A 720 38.43 4.05 9.28
N ASN A 721 38.79 4.40 10.51
CA ASN A 721 39.19 5.77 10.89
C ASN A 721 40.43 5.85 11.78
N SER A 722 40.89 4.72 12.33
CA SER A 722 42.01 4.69 13.26
C SER A 722 43.36 4.49 12.55
N GLY A 723 44.46 4.70 13.30
CA GLY A 723 45.81 4.47 12.82
C GLY A 723 46.20 5.36 11.63
N LYS A 724 46.93 4.79 10.66
CA LYS A 724 47.43 5.49 9.46
C LYS A 724 46.83 4.94 8.16
N HIS A 725 45.61 4.39 8.20
CA HIS A 725 44.92 3.81 7.03
C HIS A 725 44.92 4.76 5.82
N THR A 726 44.52 6.03 6.01
CA THR A 726 44.51 7.05 4.95
C THR A 726 45.87 7.19 4.25
N LYS A 727 46.97 7.09 4.99
CA LYS A 727 48.34 7.19 4.45
C LYS A 727 48.73 5.95 3.63
N HIS A 728 48.35 4.75 4.06
CA HIS A 728 48.72 3.53 3.34
C HIS A 728 47.86 3.33 2.09
N ILE A 729 46.56 3.60 2.18
CA ILE A 729 45.64 3.51 1.04
C ILE A 729 45.99 4.55 -0.03
N SER A 730 46.30 5.79 0.36
CA SER A 730 46.77 6.82 -0.59
C SER A 730 48.12 6.50 -1.26
N LYS A 731 48.88 5.56 -0.70
CA LYS A 731 50.11 5.02 -1.30
C LYS A 731 49.89 3.75 -2.12
N GLY A 732 48.65 3.28 -2.27
CA GLY A 732 48.31 2.12 -3.05
C GLY A 732 48.54 0.77 -2.36
N TYR A 733 48.71 0.74 -1.03
CA TYR A 733 48.75 -0.51 -0.28
C TYR A 733 47.35 -1.06 -0.07
N ALA A 734 47.17 -2.36 -0.31
CA ALA A 734 45.93 -3.07 -0.08
C ALA A 734 45.74 -3.36 1.41
N CYS A 735 44.49 -3.53 1.85
CA CYS A 735 44.19 -3.94 3.23
C CYS A 735 44.90 -5.26 3.59
N THR A 736 44.98 -6.19 2.63
CA THR A 736 45.63 -7.51 2.76
C THR A 736 47.15 -7.44 2.89
N ASP A 737 47.80 -6.30 2.62
CA ASP A 737 49.23 -6.12 2.91
C ASP A 737 49.51 -6.13 4.43
N CYS A 738 48.51 -5.76 5.24
CA CYS A 738 48.61 -5.69 6.70
C CYS A 738 47.68 -6.70 7.39
N HIS A 739 46.49 -6.94 6.86
CA HIS A 739 45.46 -7.79 7.45
C HIS A 739 45.45 -9.18 6.82
N ASN A 740 45.61 -10.20 7.64
CA ASN A 740 45.57 -11.58 7.23
C ASN A 740 44.12 -12.08 7.20
N THR A 741 43.60 -12.34 6.01
CA THR A 741 42.22 -12.83 5.79
C THR A 741 41.97 -14.19 6.44
N ALA A 742 43.00 -15.04 6.60
CA ALA A 742 42.86 -16.31 7.31
C ALA A 742 42.52 -16.15 8.80
N LYS A 743 42.68 -14.94 9.36
CA LYS A 743 42.30 -14.61 10.75
C LYS A 743 40.87 -14.03 10.87
N MET A 744 40.12 -13.94 9.77
CA MET A 744 38.79 -13.30 9.71
C MET A 744 37.63 -14.30 9.85
N GLY A 745 37.79 -15.35 10.66
CA GLY A 745 36.87 -16.52 10.68
C GLY A 745 35.40 -16.20 10.95
N ASN A 746 35.08 -15.11 11.67
CA ASN A 746 33.71 -14.71 12.02
C ASN A 746 33.27 -13.38 11.37
N HIS A 747 33.90 -12.96 10.26
CA HIS A 747 33.67 -11.64 9.67
C HIS A 747 32.22 -11.39 9.17
N PHE A 748 31.42 -12.45 9.01
CA PHE A 748 30.00 -12.39 8.63
C PHE A 748 29.11 -13.07 9.69
N GLY A 749 29.46 -12.93 10.97
CA GLY A 749 28.83 -13.67 12.06
C GLY A 749 27.42 -13.20 12.39
N ASP A 750 27.20 -11.88 12.44
CA ASP A 750 25.89 -11.27 12.65
C ASP A 750 25.81 -9.88 12.00
N LEU A 751 25.33 -9.86 10.76
CA LEU A 751 25.22 -8.66 9.95
C LEU A 751 24.00 -7.79 10.29
N THR A 752 23.20 -8.17 11.30
CA THR A 752 22.05 -7.37 11.75
C THR A 752 22.43 -6.37 12.84
N THR A 753 23.69 -6.42 13.31
CA THR A 753 24.17 -5.52 14.35
C THR A 753 25.32 -4.63 13.86
N PRO A 754 25.42 -3.38 14.33
CA PRO A 754 26.57 -2.52 14.07
C PRO A 754 27.88 -2.98 14.72
N ALA A 755 27.85 -4.00 15.59
CA ALA A 755 29.00 -4.42 16.38
C ALA A 755 29.92 -5.32 15.55
N PHE A 756 31.22 -5.02 15.57
CA PHE A 756 32.22 -5.83 14.88
C PHE A 756 32.40 -7.19 15.58
N GLU A 757 32.27 -8.28 14.82
CA GLU A 757 32.28 -9.65 15.36
C GLU A 757 33.69 -10.15 15.68
N THR A 758 34.72 -9.47 15.19
CA THR A 758 36.13 -9.78 15.43
C THR A 758 36.92 -8.48 15.56
N ASP A 759 37.77 -8.35 16.57
CA ASP A 759 38.65 -7.18 16.70
C ASP A 759 39.55 -7.04 15.46
N PRO A 760 39.43 -5.96 14.67
CA PRO A 760 40.25 -5.76 13.48
C PRO A 760 41.76 -5.80 13.76
N ALA A 761 42.20 -5.42 14.97
CA ALA A 761 43.60 -5.47 15.37
C ALA A 761 44.15 -6.91 15.38
N ALA A 762 43.32 -7.90 15.73
CA ALA A 762 43.73 -9.30 15.80
C ALA A 762 44.10 -9.87 14.42
N THR A 763 43.58 -9.29 13.35
CA THR A 763 43.83 -9.74 11.98
C THR A 763 45.17 -9.26 11.42
N ILE A 764 45.85 -8.32 12.09
CA ILE A 764 47.11 -7.76 11.59
C ILE A 764 48.24 -8.79 11.66
N GLY A 765 49.01 -8.89 10.57
CA GLY A 765 50.24 -9.66 10.48
C GLY A 765 50.08 -11.17 10.26
N GLY A 766 51.20 -11.83 9.96
CA GLY A 766 51.30 -13.26 9.68
C GLY A 766 51.91 -13.54 8.30
N GLY A 767 52.12 -14.82 7.99
CA GLY A 767 52.92 -15.25 6.83
C GLY A 767 52.41 -14.84 5.45
N SER A 768 51.12 -14.47 5.32
CA SER A 768 50.51 -13.98 4.08
C SER A 768 50.56 -12.44 3.93
N THR A 769 51.10 -11.73 4.92
CA THR A 769 51.10 -10.26 4.96
C THR A 769 52.54 -9.71 4.91
N ARG A 770 52.68 -8.40 4.73
CA ARG A 770 53.98 -7.70 4.79
C ARG A 770 54.39 -7.33 6.22
N VAL A 771 53.60 -7.72 7.22
CA VAL A 771 53.80 -7.46 8.66
C VAL A 771 53.96 -8.80 9.38
N GLY A 772 55.07 -9.04 10.08
CA GLY A 772 55.25 -10.32 10.76
C GLY A 772 54.32 -10.48 11.98
N SER A 773 54.21 -9.47 12.85
CA SER A 773 53.30 -9.50 14.00
C SER A 773 52.85 -8.10 14.45
N TYR A 774 51.75 -8.06 15.21
CA TYR A 774 51.19 -6.87 15.85
C TYR A 774 50.78 -7.19 17.30
N ASP A 775 51.13 -6.31 18.25
CA ASP A 775 50.87 -6.49 19.69
C ASP A 775 49.77 -5.55 20.24
N GLY A 776 49.04 -4.85 19.37
CA GLY A 776 48.07 -3.84 19.74
C GLY A 776 48.61 -2.40 19.72
N LYS A 777 49.94 -2.21 19.64
CA LYS A 777 50.59 -0.88 19.52
C LYS A 777 51.72 -0.84 18.48
N ASN A 778 52.43 -1.95 18.29
CA ASN A 778 53.66 -2.05 17.52
C ASN A 778 53.53 -3.11 16.44
N CYS A 779 53.97 -2.78 15.23
CA CYS A 779 54.17 -3.75 14.15
C CYS A 779 55.66 -4.18 14.11
N SER A 780 55.91 -5.48 13.98
CA SER A 780 57.27 -6.03 13.87
C SER A 780 57.49 -6.79 12.56
N ASN A 781 58.76 -6.97 12.16
CA ASN A 781 59.16 -7.67 10.93
C ASN A 781 58.44 -7.14 9.66
N ILE A 782 58.43 -5.83 9.49
CA ILE A 782 57.73 -5.14 8.40
C ILE A 782 58.63 -5.08 7.16
N GLN A 783 58.12 -5.49 6.01
CA GLN A 783 58.90 -5.55 4.77
C GLN A 783 59.00 -4.19 4.05
N CYS A 784 58.06 -3.27 4.29
CA CYS A 784 57.98 -1.98 3.59
C CYS A 784 58.77 -0.85 4.27
N HIS A 785 58.97 -0.92 5.58
CA HIS A 785 59.67 0.08 6.38
C HIS A 785 60.14 -0.54 7.71
N GLY A 786 61.07 0.10 8.44
CA GLY A 786 61.47 -0.38 9.77
C GLY A 786 60.32 -0.37 10.81
N GLY A 787 60.51 -1.04 11.95
CA GLY A 787 59.52 -1.09 13.04
C GLY A 787 59.05 0.31 13.49
N LYS A 788 57.76 0.45 13.76
CA LYS A 788 57.13 1.69 14.25
C LYS A 788 56.18 1.38 15.41
N SER A 789 56.24 2.25 16.42
CA SER A 789 55.35 2.27 17.58
C SER A 789 54.36 3.43 17.43
N TRP A 790 53.10 3.23 17.79
CA TRP A 790 52.03 4.23 17.67
C TRP A 790 51.26 4.38 18.97
#